data_AF-A0A167LIV8-F1
#
_entry.id   AF-A0A167LIV8-F1
#
_cell.length_a   1.000
_cell.length_b   1.000
_cell.length_c   1.000
_cell.angle_alpha   90.00
_cell.angle_beta   90.00
_cell.angle_gamma   90.00
#
_symmetry.space_group_name_H-M   'P 1'
#
loop_
_entity.id
_entity.type
_entity.pdbx_description
1 polymer ?
#
loop_
_entity_poly.entity_id
_entity_poly.type
_entity_poly.pdbx_seq_one_letter_code
_entity_poly.pdbx_strand_id
1 'polypeptide(L)'
;MSQFDTLSHLTRPTIEKLPEFKQQPPTNDTRYVVRCKSTLCVEGKGPDVVAETWFKSPPLHGQTIRMIRGVKLYAESHDQGYVSDLTEGNWTWLQLAIFACETDTTPKKDSQGQELVMTSHSNKVNSRNFEWMEGSAVNMRRIFLKALEPGNVIAVRLCARFRGWKIFATNGHLVIDIGEDNQAYPITPIKIDTNLPVPVRRNVKTWYDESKTNHKTGVEVSLFIRALGLFQKLPPENQLSYYRIAAIHGYPYNVPWNLNKPVIPLDEPSLDQQQKDGDGGWYCQHNNDLFPTWHRVYMMLYEKRIQEIMMGEADELDDGKGEWTAAAMRWRLPYWDWAVDTDLPEIACTKKIRVIKSWDGRGQPQMEEVDNPMYRFQMPGNKPMGDSSYGNYRINNKEDMPWEQCIGTSRHGISLRDAERKWVQGETNVFEVNKALQEKRLQNRTLRDSVYRLLTEEYSTKYVRFASTKYDRVENQAAGEKAREYLSLEQIHNAIHGAVGGEDDRTGAGHMSSVAVAAFDPAFWLHHCNIDRLLHLWQSSNPGNWFRQHPGQKPVEQPRPDHDTIKEQRPAPADLSPQDPLRPFHVSMDQDDFYNSNQVRNVEALNYTYDYVDEITDEFGDVIPAKSNAYINRRYGPEKEAFKTLKPQYDPVINVIYDRYAFNGRAYSFLFFLGNLDKTVPYKRQTSLIGSIFTFSTTMEGSDVTCRSCYVQQKAHVLSRAQIPLTAVVPSDDRPSRLECRDFLEKNLRWTAVYENGRAVERDGLKDVKITLSIGVNELVKIPAPEILETGKKALDPLKTLVEPLVKLPESIFHSRFSFSGYKDLDFNWEKAYFQF
;
A
#
# COMPACT_ATOMS: atom_id res chain seq x y z
N MET A 1 -19.76 -22.65 -3.73
CA MET A 1 -19.65 -24.11 -3.88
C MET A 1 -18.87 -24.66 -2.69
N SER A 2 -19.42 -25.63 -1.96
CA SER A 2 -18.85 -26.16 -0.72
C SER A 2 -18.58 -27.67 -0.81
N GLN A 3 -17.60 -28.15 -0.05
CA GLN A 3 -17.41 -29.57 0.31
C GLN A 3 -17.19 -30.57 -0.84
N PHE A 4 -16.05 -30.47 -1.52
CA PHE A 4 -15.38 -31.67 -2.06
C PHE A 4 -14.06 -31.89 -1.32
N ASP A 5 -13.83 -33.13 -0.85
CA ASP A 5 -12.51 -33.57 -0.44
C ASP A 5 -11.66 -33.78 -1.71
N THR A 6 -10.74 -32.86 -1.99
CA THR A 6 -9.88 -32.86 -3.19
C THR A 6 -8.90 -34.03 -3.25
N LEU A 7 -8.83 -34.87 -2.21
CA LEU A 7 -7.97 -36.04 -2.11
C LEU A 7 -8.77 -37.35 -1.93
N SER A 8 -10.11 -37.29 -1.92
CA SER A 8 -10.98 -38.47 -1.77
C SER A 8 -10.97 -39.41 -2.99
N HIS A 9 -10.72 -38.89 -4.20
CA HIS A 9 -10.81 -39.64 -5.46
C HIS A 9 -9.49 -40.26 -5.96
N LEU A 10 -8.42 -40.21 -5.16
CA LEU A 10 -7.09 -40.65 -5.60
C LEU A 10 -6.94 -42.18 -5.50
N THR A 11 -6.72 -42.83 -6.64
CA THR A 11 -6.42 -44.27 -6.69
C THR A 11 -4.94 -44.55 -6.48
N ARG A 12 -4.60 -45.76 -6.00
CA ARG A 12 -3.21 -46.22 -5.84
C ARG A 12 -2.34 -46.02 -7.10
N PRO A 13 -2.75 -46.42 -8.33
CA PRO A 13 -1.96 -46.17 -9.53
C PRO A 13 -1.73 -44.69 -9.86
N THR A 14 -2.62 -43.78 -9.41
CA THR A 14 -2.42 -42.33 -9.52
C THR A 14 -1.35 -41.87 -8.54
N ILE A 15 -1.42 -42.32 -7.28
CA ILE A 15 -0.47 -41.97 -6.20
C ILE A 15 0.93 -42.50 -6.50
N GLU A 16 1.05 -43.70 -7.06
CA GLU A 16 2.32 -44.29 -7.52
C GLU A 16 2.98 -43.49 -8.66
N LYS A 17 2.22 -42.67 -9.39
CA LYS A 17 2.72 -41.80 -10.47
C LYS A 17 2.97 -40.34 -10.05
N LEU A 18 2.55 -39.92 -8.85
CA LEU A 18 2.76 -38.54 -8.39
C LEU A 18 4.26 -38.19 -8.26
N PRO A 19 4.65 -36.94 -8.58
CA PRO A 19 6.01 -36.45 -8.37
C PRO A 19 6.39 -36.48 -6.89
N GLU A 20 7.66 -36.75 -6.62
CA GLU A 20 8.22 -36.72 -5.28
C GLU A 20 8.30 -35.28 -4.75
N PHE A 21 7.89 -35.06 -3.51
CA PHE A 21 7.96 -33.75 -2.86
C PHE A 21 9.41 -33.43 -2.45
N LYS A 22 9.96 -32.33 -2.99
CA LYS A 22 11.37 -31.92 -2.83
C LYS A 22 11.47 -30.47 -2.34
N GLN A 23 12.64 -30.07 -1.83
CA GLN A 23 12.94 -28.68 -1.44
C GLN A 23 13.08 -27.75 -2.65
N GLN A 24 11.96 -27.32 -3.21
CA GLN A 24 11.81 -26.15 -4.09
C GLN A 24 10.43 -25.52 -3.79
N PRO A 25 10.16 -24.25 -4.15
CA PRO A 25 8.78 -23.78 -4.21
C PRO A 25 7.99 -24.72 -5.14
N PRO A 26 6.93 -25.38 -4.66
CA PRO A 26 6.22 -26.36 -5.46
C PRO A 26 5.43 -25.67 -6.57
N THR A 27 5.18 -26.39 -7.67
CA THR A 27 4.34 -25.91 -8.76
C THR A 27 2.89 -25.78 -8.28
N ASN A 28 2.21 -24.71 -8.68
CA ASN A 28 0.79 -24.49 -8.41
C ASN A 28 -0.05 -25.68 -8.89
N ASP A 29 -1.19 -25.90 -8.23
CA ASP A 29 -2.22 -26.91 -8.59
C ASP A 29 -1.69 -28.34 -8.80
N THR A 30 -0.56 -28.66 -8.16
CA THR A 30 0.15 -29.93 -8.33
C THR A 30 0.07 -30.77 -7.05
N ARG A 31 -0.10 -32.08 -7.21
CA ARG A 31 -0.03 -33.04 -6.09
C ARG A 31 1.33 -33.69 -6.04
N TYR A 32 1.94 -33.66 -4.86
CA TYR A 32 3.22 -34.32 -4.60
C TYR A 32 3.05 -35.45 -3.58
N VAL A 33 4.07 -36.30 -3.45
CA VAL A 33 4.08 -37.36 -2.45
C VAL A 33 5.45 -37.53 -1.81
N VAL A 34 5.48 -37.68 -0.49
CA VAL A 34 6.63 -38.17 0.27
C VAL A 34 6.47 -39.68 0.40
N ARG A 35 7.48 -40.44 -0.06
CA ARG A 35 7.41 -41.91 -0.12
C ARG A 35 8.31 -42.55 0.93
N CYS A 36 7.87 -43.66 1.51
CA CYS A 36 8.68 -44.55 2.32
C CYS A 36 8.50 -46.00 1.86
N LYS A 37 9.60 -46.75 1.77
CA LYS A 37 9.62 -48.19 1.40
C LYS A 37 10.31 -49.07 2.45
N SER A 38 10.67 -48.52 3.61
CA SER A 38 11.22 -49.31 4.71
C SER A 38 10.08 -49.99 5.46
N THR A 39 10.28 -51.23 5.90
CA THR A 39 9.35 -51.90 6.80
C THR A 39 9.63 -51.47 8.24
N LEU A 40 8.60 -51.03 8.96
CA LEU A 40 8.67 -50.75 10.40
C LEU A 40 7.63 -51.59 11.16
N CYS A 41 7.97 -52.01 12.37
CA CYS A 41 7.11 -52.78 13.27
C CYS A 41 7.11 -52.14 14.66
N VAL A 42 5.94 -51.80 15.20
CA VAL A 42 5.79 -51.25 16.56
C VAL A 42 4.90 -52.18 17.38
N GLU A 43 5.33 -52.52 18.59
CA GLU A 43 4.58 -53.37 19.54
C GLU A 43 4.19 -52.57 20.79
N GLY A 44 2.91 -52.68 21.18
CA GLY A 44 2.41 -52.14 22.44
C GLY A 44 3.01 -52.88 23.63
N LYS A 45 3.46 -52.14 24.65
CA LYS A 45 4.11 -52.69 25.84
C LYS A 45 3.21 -52.79 27.07
N GLY A 46 2.13 -52.01 27.11
CA GLY A 46 1.26 -51.84 28.28
C GLY A 46 0.09 -50.90 27.97
N PRO A 47 -0.54 -50.28 28.98
CA PRO A 47 -1.70 -49.40 28.80
C PRO A 47 -1.37 -48.06 28.13
N ASP A 48 -0.08 -47.74 27.95
CA ASP A 48 0.39 -46.54 27.27
C ASP A 48 0.59 -46.77 25.77
N VAL A 49 0.50 -45.69 24.99
CA VAL A 49 0.72 -45.73 23.54
C VAL A 49 2.21 -45.76 23.24
N VAL A 50 2.65 -46.78 22.51
CA VAL A 50 3.99 -46.83 21.90
C VAL A 50 3.87 -46.26 20.49
N ALA A 51 4.61 -45.19 20.18
CA ALA A 51 4.49 -44.47 18.90
C ALA A 51 5.86 -44.10 18.31
N GLU A 52 6.24 -44.76 17.22
CA GLU A 52 7.56 -44.64 16.57
C GLU A 52 7.44 -43.94 15.21
N THR A 53 8.43 -43.10 14.87
CA THR A 53 8.45 -42.33 13.63
C THR A 53 8.98 -43.17 12.48
N TRP A 54 8.21 -43.25 11.39
CA TRP A 54 8.52 -44.05 10.21
C TRP A 54 9.27 -43.27 9.13
N PHE A 55 8.74 -42.09 8.78
CA PHE A 55 9.34 -41.16 7.84
C PHE A 55 8.81 -39.74 8.05
N LYS A 56 9.42 -38.76 7.39
CA LYS A 56 9.06 -37.34 7.47
C LYS A 56 9.07 -36.69 6.09
N SER A 57 8.34 -35.59 5.93
CA SER A 57 8.58 -34.66 4.83
C SER A 57 9.94 -33.96 5.00
N PRO A 58 10.52 -33.43 3.91
CA PRO A 58 11.51 -32.35 4.00
C PRO A 58 10.95 -31.13 4.79
N PRO A 59 11.83 -30.27 5.33
CA PRO A 59 11.46 -28.99 5.93
C PRO A 59 10.58 -28.13 5.02
N LEU A 60 9.48 -27.60 5.57
CA LEU A 60 8.51 -26.80 4.82
C LEU A 60 8.87 -25.31 4.86
N HIS A 61 8.97 -24.67 3.70
CA HIS A 61 9.13 -23.22 3.58
C HIS A 61 7.81 -22.48 3.83
N GLY A 62 7.88 -21.24 4.32
CA GLY A 62 6.68 -20.44 4.61
C GLY A 62 5.75 -20.22 3.40
N GLN A 63 6.28 -20.07 2.19
CA GLN A 63 5.47 -20.05 0.96
C GLN A 63 4.76 -21.40 0.75
N THR A 64 5.48 -22.51 0.84
CA THR A 64 4.92 -23.85 0.69
C THR A 64 3.78 -24.12 1.67
N ILE A 65 3.91 -23.70 2.93
CA ILE A 65 2.85 -23.84 3.95
C ILE A 65 1.56 -23.11 3.52
N ARG A 66 1.66 -21.88 3.01
CA ARG A 66 0.49 -21.13 2.49
C ARG A 66 -0.11 -21.75 1.21
N MET A 67 0.64 -22.57 0.49
CA MET A 67 0.18 -23.27 -0.70
C MET A 67 -0.46 -24.62 -0.39
N ILE A 68 -0.27 -25.21 0.79
CA ILE A 68 -0.89 -26.49 1.15
C ILE A 68 -2.41 -26.31 1.26
N ARG A 69 -3.16 -26.98 0.39
CA ARG A 69 -4.63 -27.14 0.49
C ARG A 69 -4.97 -28.25 1.48
N GLY A 70 -4.20 -29.33 1.45
CA GLY A 70 -4.33 -30.43 2.40
C GLY A 70 -3.29 -31.54 2.22
N VAL A 71 -3.31 -32.50 3.14
CA VAL A 71 -2.48 -33.71 3.11
C VAL A 71 -3.34 -34.95 3.36
N LYS A 72 -2.95 -36.10 2.79
CA LYS A 72 -3.59 -37.39 3.03
C LYS A 72 -2.55 -38.50 3.01
N LEU A 73 -2.59 -39.39 4.01
CA LEU A 73 -1.69 -40.51 4.14
C LEU A 73 -2.35 -41.80 3.63
N TYR A 74 -1.60 -42.53 2.82
CA TYR A 74 -1.88 -43.89 2.40
C TYR A 74 -0.74 -44.80 2.86
N ALA A 75 -1.06 -46.00 3.33
CA ALA A 75 -0.06 -46.94 3.79
C ALA A 75 -0.46 -48.37 3.46
N GLU A 76 0.51 -49.20 3.09
CA GLU A 76 0.37 -50.65 3.23
C GLU A 76 0.74 -51.05 4.66
N SER A 77 -0.26 -51.47 5.44
CA SER A 77 -0.09 -51.88 6.84
C SER A 77 -1.02 -53.01 7.24
N HIS A 78 -0.68 -53.68 8.36
CA HIS A 78 -1.50 -54.71 8.98
C HIS A 78 -1.25 -54.80 10.49
N ASP A 79 -2.09 -55.55 11.21
CA ASP A 79 -1.96 -55.78 12.65
C ASP A 79 -1.29 -57.14 12.96
N GLN A 80 -1.30 -57.61 14.21
CA GLN A 80 -0.75 -58.93 14.57
C GLN A 80 -1.51 -60.13 13.93
N GLY A 81 -2.66 -59.91 13.30
CA GLY A 81 -3.47 -60.93 12.65
C GLY A 81 -4.09 -61.94 13.60
N TYR A 82 -4.43 -61.49 14.81
CA TYR A 82 -5.33 -62.16 15.75
C TYR A 82 -5.85 -61.13 16.75
N VAL A 83 -7.11 -61.28 17.18
CA VAL A 83 -7.72 -60.46 18.23
C VAL A 83 -8.59 -61.36 19.12
N SER A 84 -8.49 -61.18 20.43
CA SER A 84 -9.22 -61.99 21.42
C SER A 84 -10.69 -61.59 21.55
N ASP A 85 -11.00 -60.31 21.42
CA ASP A 85 -12.36 -59.77 21.38
C ASP A 85 -12.41 -58.58 20.40
N LEU A 86 -13.25 -58.66 19.37
CA LEU A 86 -13.40 -57.61 18.36
C LEU A 86 -14.23 -56.42 18.87
N THR A 87 -14.99 -56.57 19.95
CA THR A 87 -15.80 -55.51 20.55
C THR A 87 -14.96 -54.51 21.36
N GLU A 88 -13.80 -54.94 21.85
CA GLU A 88 -12.78 -54.11 22.53
C GLU A 88 -11.99 -53.19 21.57
N GLY A 89 -12.28 -53.23 20.26
CA GLY A 89 -11.76 -52.28 19.27
C GLY A 89 -10.35 -52.58 18.72
N ASN A 90 -9.82 -51.62 17.96
CA ASN A 90 -8.47 -51.71 17.37
C ASN A 90 -7.48 -50.81 18.12
N TRP A 91 -6.36 -51.40 18.55
CA TRP A 91 -5.30 -50.70 19.28
C TRP A 91 -4.02 -50.49 18.45
N THR A 92 -4.16 -50.49 17.10
CA THR A 92 -3.09 -50.18 16.14
C THR A 92 -3.55 -49.18 15.07
N TRP A 93 -2.76 -48.11 14.86
CA TRP A 93 -3.11 -47.03 13.93
C TRP A 93 -1.87 -46.25 13.45
N LEU A 94 -2.04 -45.44 12.41
CA LEU A 94 -1.04 -44.49 11.92
C LEU A 94 -1.43 -43.06 12.32
N GLN A 95 -0.42 -42.25 12.66
CA GLN A 95 -0.57 -40.82 12.98
C GLN A 95 0.25 -39.93 12.06
N LEU A 96 -0.27 -38.73 11.83
CA LEU A 96 0.52 -37.57 11.39
C LEU A 96 0.95 -36.77 12.62
N ALA A 97 2.14 -36.20 12.57
CA ALA A 97 2.71 -35.39 13.63
C ALA A 97 3.49 -34.20 13.05
N ILE A 98 3.44 -33.04 13.70
CA ILE A 98 4.30 -31.89 13.36
C ILE A 98 5.52 -31.92 14.26
N PHE A 99 6.71 -31.88 13.66
CA PHE A 99 7.99 -31.78 14.34
C PHE A 99 8.58 -30.40 14.04
N ALA A 100 9.32 -29.79 14.97
CA ALA A 100 9.80 -28.42 14.80
C ALA A 100 10.89 -28.33 13.71
N CYS A 101 11.73 -29.35 13.59
CA CYS A 101 12.71 -29.53 12.53
C CYS A 101 12.91 -31.01 12.12
N GLU A 102 13.75 -31.24 11.11
CA GLU A 102 14.04 -32.58 10.57
C GLU A 102 14.77 -33.50 11.56
N THR A 103 15.58 -32.96 12.47
CA THR A 103 16.38 -33.74 13.43
C THR A 103 15.63 -34.16 14.69
N ASP A 104 14.47 -33.57 14.99
CA ASP A 104 13.71 -33.88 16.22
C ASP A 104 13.23 -35.33 16.26
N THR A 105 13.11 -35.93 17.44
CA THR A 105 12.60 -37.30 17.61
C THR A 105 11.16 -37.36 18.14
N THR A 106 10.64 -36.24 18.63
CA THR A 106 9.30 -36.09 19.21
C THR A 106 8.50 -34.97 18.53
N PRO A 107 7.15 -35.01 18.55
CA PRO A 107 6.35 -33.92 18.01
C PRO A 107 6.53 -32.60 18.78
N LYS A 108 6.35 -31.50 18.07
CA LYS A 108 6.10 -30.17 18.64
C LYS A 108 4.83 -30.22 19.49
N LYS A 109 4.80 -29.42 20.56
CA LYS A 109 3.65 -29.28 21.45
C LYS A 109 2.99 -27.92 21.27
N ASP A 110 1.69 -27.85 21.54
CA ASP A 110 0.96 -26.58 21.61
C ASP A 110 1.19 -25.85 22.94
N SER A 111 0.53 -24.69 23.12
CA SER A 111 0.62 -23.88 24.33
C SER A 111 0.02 -24.53 25.58
N GLN A 112 -0.71 -25.64 25.45
CA GLN A 112 -1.24 -26.45 26.56
C GLN A 112 -0.34 -27.67 26.84
N GLY A 113 0.75 -27.85 26.10
CA GLY A 113 1.68 -28.98 26.24
C GLY A 113 1.22 -30.26 25.54
N GLN A 114 0.14 -30.21 24.75
CA GLN A 114 -0.38 -31.34 23.99
C GLN A 114 0.45 -31.55 22.71
N GLU A 115 0.81 -32.79 22.38
CA GLU A 115 1.52 -33.08 21.12
C GLU A 115 0.66 -32.72 19.91
N LEU A 116 1.25 -32.02 18.94
CA LEU A 116 0.64 -31.73 17.63
C LEU A 116 0.62 -32.99 16.77
N VAL A 117 -0.29 -33.90 17.11
CA VAL A 117 -0.52 -35.18 16.44
C VAL A 117 -1.98 -35.35 16.05
N MET A 118 -2.23 -36.15 15.01
CA MET A 118 -3.58 -36.60 14.68
C MET A 118 -3.57 -38.01 14.08
N THR A 119 -4.58 -38.81 14.42
CA THR A 119 -4.79 -40.13 13.80
C THR A 119 -5.19 -39.98 12.34
N SER A 120 -4.51 -40.71 11.46
CA SER A 120 -4.84 -40.78 10.04
C SER A 120 -5.89 -41.87 9.78
N HIS A 121 -5.56 -43.11 10.15
CA HIS A 121 -6.43 -44.28 10.07
C HIS A 121 -5.93 -45.38 11.00
N SER A 122 -6.84 -46.24 11.46
CA SER A 122 -6.49 -47.50 12.13
C SER A 122 -6.19 -48.59 11.10
N ASN A 123 -5.46 -49.63 11.51
CA ASN A 123 -5.31 -50.83 10.69
C ASN A 123 -6.67 -51.51 10.42
N LYS A 124 -6.70 -52.39 9.42
CA LYS A 124 -7.71 -53.45 9.40
C LYS A 124 -7.43 -54.44 10.52
N VAL A 125 -8.45 -54.73 11.31
CA VAL A 125 -8.37 -55.63 12.46
C VAL A 125 -8.24 -57.08 11.98
N ASN A 126 -7.41 -57.86 12.67
CA ASN A 126 -7.23 -59.30 12.43
C ASN A 126 -6.74 -59.61 11.00
N SER A 127 -5.67 -58.95 10.54
CA SER A 127 -5.04 -59.23 9.24
C SER A 127 -3.51 -59.35 9.35
N ARG A 128 -2.95 -60.32 8.62
CA ARG A 128 -1.49 -60.46 8.39
C ARG A 128 -1.07 -60.04 6.98
N ASN A 129 -2.02 -59.59 6.17
CA ASN A 129 -1.76 -59.19 4.80
C ASN A 129 -1.55 -57.68 4.80
N PHE A 130 -0.46 -57.21 4.21
CA PHE A 130 -0.28 -55.79 3.90
C PHE A 130 -1.41 -55.34 2.98
N GLU A 131 -2.34 -54.56 3.53
CA GLU A 131 -3.50 -54.03 2.79
C GLU A 131 -3.32 -52.53 2.59
N TRP A 132 -3.73 -52.03 1.43
CA TRP A 132 -3.65 -50.60 1.10
C TRP A 132 -4.76 -49.85 1.85
N MET A 133 -4.35 -49.09 2.87
CA MET A 133 -5.22 -48.32 3.75
C MET A 133 -5.02 -46.81 3.51
N GLU A 134 -6.05 -46.03 3.79
CA GLU A 134 -6.04 -44.57 3.66
C GLU A 134 -6.72 -43.88 4.83
N GLY A 135 -6.23 -42.68 5.18
CA GLY A 135 -6.89 -41.81 6.16
C GLY A 135 -7.75 -40.73 5.52
N SER A 136 -8.56 -40.06 6.33
CA SER A 136 -9.27 -38.85 5.88
C SER A 136 -8.31 -37.74 5.47
N ALA A 137 -8.68 -36.94 4.47
CA ALA A 137 -7.90 -35.76 4.10
C ALA A 137 -7.89 -34.71 5.23
N VAL A 138 -6.73 -34.11 5.44
CA VAL A 138 -6.51 -33.02 6.40
C VAL A 138 -6.33 -31.74 5.61
N ASN A 139 -7.12 -30.71 5.87
CA ASN A 139 -7.01 -29.41 5.20
C ASN A 139 -6.77 -28.28 6.20
N MET A 140 -6.48 -27.07 5.70
CA MET A 140 -6.16 -25.88 6.51
C MET A 140 -7.29 -25.40 7.45
N ARG A 141 -8.45 -26.05 7.46
CA ARG A 141 -9.50 -25.81 8.48
C ARG A 141 -9.25 -26.58 9.79
N ARG A 142 -8.41 -27.61 9.76
CA ARG A 142 -8.01 -28.38 10.95
C ARG A 142 -6.87 -27.67 11.68
N ILE A 143 -6.96 -27.61 13.01
CA ILE A 143 -5.94 -27.01 13.90
C ILE A 143 -4.54 -27.57 13.60
N PHE A 144 -4.43 -28.86 13.28
CA PHE A 144 -3.17 -29.52 12.92
C PHE A 144 -2.39 -28.75 11.84
N LEU A 145 -2.92 -28.57 10.62
CA LEU A 145 -2.18 -27.87 9.57
C LEU A 145 -2.04 -26.35 9.83
N LYS A 146 -2.95 -25.74 10.60
CA LYS A 146 -2.80 -24.34 11.06
C LYS A 146 -1.60 -24.12 12.00
N ALA A 147 -1.06 -25.18 12.61
CA ALA A 147 0.08 -25.10 13.54
C ALA A 147 1.46 -25.26 12.87
N LEU A 148 1.50 -25.36 11.53
CA LEU A 148 2.74 -25.40 10.76
C LEU A 148 3.44 -24.04 10.72
N GLU A 149 4.71 -24.03 11.11
CA GLU A 149 5.64 -22.90 10.98
C GLU A 149 6.77 -23.23 9.98
N PRO A 150 7.45 -22.22 9.40
CA PRO A 150 8.62 -22.45 8.56
C PRO A 150 9.67 -23.33 9.24
N GLY A 151 10.24 -24.28 8.50
CA GLY A 151 11.20 -25.26 9.00
C GLY A 151 10.59 -26.54 9.59
N ASN A 152 9.29 -26.53 9.94
CA ASN A 152 8.60 -27.72 10.44
C ASN A 152 8.54 -28.84 9.38
N VAL A 153 8.43 -30.08 9.86
CA VAL A 153 8.22 -31.28 9.02
C VAL A 153 6.98 -32.04 9.45
N ILE A 154 6.28 -32.64 8.48
CA ILE A 154 5.17 -33.55 8.73
C ILE A 154 5.72 -34.97 8.81
N ALA A 155 5.69 -35.54 10.01
CA ALA A 155 6.13 -36.91 10.30
C ALA A 155 4.94 -37.89 10.27
N VAL A 156 5.22 -39.12 9.85
CA VAL A 156 4.30 -40.26 9.93
C VAL A 156 4.77 -41.19 11.03
N ARG A 157 3.89 -41.55 11.97
CA ARG A 157 4.18 -42.44 13.10
C ARG A 157 3.31 -43.69 13.05
N LEU A 158 3.87 -44.84 13.44
CA LEU A 158 3.15 -46.08 13.73
C LEU A 158 2.84 -46.13 15.22
N CYS A 159 1.60 -46.46 15.58
CA CYS A 159 1.14 -46.51 16.97
C CYS A 159 0.57 -47.88 17.33
N ALA A 160 0.94 -48.39 18.49
CA ALA A 160 0.36 -49.58 19.10
C ALA A 160 0.12 -49.38 20.62
N ARG A 161 -0.96 -49.93 21.15
CA ARG A 161 -1.32 -49.89 22.57
C ARG A 161 -1.70 -51.29 23.05
N PHE A 162 -1.40 -51.59 24.32
CA PHE A 162 -1.57 -52.91 24.96
C PHE A 162 -0.62 -54.00 24.45
N ARG A 163 -0.28 -54.92 25.35
CA ARG A 163 0.67 -56.00 25.09
C ARG A 163 0.11 -57.00 24.08
N GLY A 164 0.90 -57.35 23.08
CA GLY A 164 0.53 -58.28 22.01
C GLY A 164 -0.10 -57.62 20.78
N TRP A 165 -0.50 -56.35 20.87
CA TRP A 165 -0.89 -55.56 19.69
C TRP A 165 0.37 -55.07 18.96
N LYS A 166 0.42 -55.30 17.65
CA LYS A 166 1.54 -54.91 16.79
C LYS A 166 1.05 -54.32 15.49
N ILE A 167 1.68 -53.24 15.04
CA ILE A 167 1.49 -52.67 13.71
C ILE A 167 2.73 -52.92 12.87
N PHE A 168 2.51 -53.37 11.64
CA PHE A 168 3.53 -53.50 10.60
C PHE A 168 3.14 -52.57 9.44
N ALA A 169 4.08 -51.79 8.91
CA ALA A 169 3.87 -50.99 7.70
C ALA A 169 5.09 -51.07 6.78
N THR A 170 4.89 -51.07 5.45
CA THR A 170 5.99 -51.30 4.50
C THR A 170 6.05 -50.37 3.28
N ASN A 171 4.94 -49.78 2.84
CA ASN A 171 4.92 -48.77 1.77
C ASN A 171 4.05 -47.58 2.17
N GLY A 172 4.67 -46.45 2.48
CA GLY A 172 4.02 -45.24 2.98
C GLY A 172 4.02 -44.12 1.94
N HIS A 173 2.90 -43.41 1.84
CA HIS A 173 2.68 -42.35 0.85
C HIS A 173 1.93 -41.18 1.49
N LEU A 174 2.66 -40.14 1.90
CA LEU A 174 2.06 -38.88 2.36
C LEU A 174 1.86 -37.97 1.14
N VAL A 175 0.63 -37.86 0.64
CA VAL A 175 0.26 -36.96 -0.45
C VAL A 175 0.04 -35.55 0.08
N ILE A 176 0.58 -34.56 -0.62
CA ILE A 176 0.45 -33.13 -0.32
C ILE A 176 -0.20 -32.44 -1.53
N ASP A 177 -1.35 -31.81 -1.32
CA ASP A 177 -2.12 -31.05 -2.32
C ASP A 177 -1.64 -29.58 -2.30
N ILE A 178 -0.94 -29.16 -3.34
CA ILE A 178 -0.44 -27.78 -3.48
C ILE A 178 -1.41 -26.99 -4.37
N GLY A 179 -1.79 -25.81 -3.89
CA GLY A 179 -2.54 -24.81 -4.64
C GLY A 179 -1.72 -23.54 -4.86
N GLU A 180 -2.40 -22.52 -5.38
CA GLU A 180 -1.84 -21.17 -5.49
C GLU A 180 -1.59 -20.54 -4.11
N ASP A 181 -0.54 -19.72 -4.02
CA ASP A 181 -0.29 -18.87 -2.86
C ASP A 181 -1.24 -17.67 -2.90
N ASN A 182 -2.45 -17.84 -2.37
CA ASN A 182 -3.43 -16.76 -2.21
C ASN A 182 -4.30 -16.87 -0.95
N GLN A 183 -3.91 -17.70 0.02
CA GLN A 183 -4.56 -17.81 1.33
C GLN A 183 -4.37 -16.54 2.16
N ALA A 184 -5.25 -16.34 3.15
CA ALA A 184 -5.19 -15.21 4.07
C ALA A 184 -3.83 -15.12 4.80
N TYR A 185 -3.29 -13.92 4.83
CA TYR A 185 -2.03 -13.48 5.41
C TYR A 185 -2.32 -12.22 6.26
N PRO A 186 -2.20 -12.30 7.60
CA PRO A 186 -2.53 -11.20 8.50
C PRO A 186 -1.45 -10.11 8.49
N ILE A 187 -1.85 -8.86 8.23
CA ILE A 187 -0.94 -7.70 8.22
C ILE A 187 -0.82 -7.16 9.65
N THR A 188 -0.11 -7.93 10.48
CA THR A 188 0.10 -7.56 11.89
C THR A 188 1.23 -6.52 12.03
N PRO A 189 1.08 -5.50 12.90
CA PRO A 189 2.16 -4.59 13.26
C PRO A 189 3.50 -5.27 13.57
N ILE A 190 4.61 -4.61 13.29
CA ILE A 190 5.93 -5.06 13.74
C ILE A 190 5.92 -5.08 15.27
N LYS A 191 6.33 -6.19 15.89
CA LYS A 191 6.37 -6.30 17.35
C LYS A 191 7.48 -5.39 17.90
N ILE A 192 7.20 -4.74 19.02
CA ILE A 192 8.15 -3.89 19.74
C ILE A 192 8.21 -4.31 21.20
N ASP A 193 9.34 -4.01 21.86
CA ASP A 193 9.40 -3.99 23.31
C ASP A 193 8.63 -2.76 23.81
N THR A 194 7.54 -2.98 24.54
CA THR A 194 6.69 -1.90 25.08
C THR A 194 7.35 -1.12 26.21
N ASN A 195 8.54 -1.53 26.68
CA ASN A 195 9.37 -0.76 27.61
C ASN A 195 10.29 0.23 26.90
N LEU A 196 10.37 0.19 25.56
CA LEU A 196 11.17 1.10 24.74
C LEU A 196 10.26 2.08 23.98
N PRO A 197 10.78 3.27 23.59
CA PRO A 197 10.03 4.21 22.75
C PRO A 197 9.59 3.56 21.42
N VAL A 198 8.38 3.92 20.97
CA VAL A 198 7.83 3.45 19.68
C VAL A 198 8.77 3.88 18.54
N PRO A 199 9.26 2.95 17.69
CA PRO A 199 10.19 3.32 16.64
C PRO A 199 9.59 4.26 15.59
N VAL A 200 10.41 5.22 15.16
CA VAL A 200 10.00 6.32 14.26
C VAL A 200 10.25 5.99 12.79
N ARG A 201 9.26 6.28 11.94
CA ARG A 201 9.48 6.49 10.51
C ARG A 201 10.19 7.83 10.33
N ARG A 202 11.42 7.77 9.80
CA ARG A 202 12.34 8.92 9.70
C ARG A 202 12.32 9.54 8.32
N ASN A 203 12.67 10.83 8.21
CA ASN A 203 12.94 11.42 6.90
C ASN A 203 14.09 10.68 6.20
N VAL A 204 13.87 10.20 4.98
CA VAL A 204 14.83 9.37 4.22
C VAL A 204 16.17 10.08 3.98
N LYS A 205 16.16 11.41 3.80
CA LYS A 205 17.38 12.18 3.59
C LYS A 205 18.21 12.23 4.88
N THR A 206 17.60 12.56 6.01
CA THR A 206 18.34 12.66 7.29
C THR A 206 18.82 11.29 7.77
N TRP A 207 18.01 10.25 7.61
CA TRP A 207 18.38 8.86 7.92
C TRP A 207 19.56 8.37 7.06
N TYR A 208 19.53 8.61 5.74
CA TYR A 208 20.60 8.20 4.83
C TYR A 208 21.87 9.06 4.96
N ASP A 209 21.75 10.36 5.27
CA ASP A 209 22.92 11.21 5.55
C ASP A 209 23.60 10.81 6.87
N GLU A 210 22.82 10.47 7.91
CA GLU A 210 23.35 9.98 9.18
C GLU A 210 24.03 8.61 9.04
N SER A 211 23.52 7.71 8.18
CA SER A 211 24.12 6.39 7.97
C SER A 211 25.55 6.44 7.42
N LYS A 212 25.97 7.58 6.85
CA LYS A 212 27.34 7.82 6.33
C LYS A 212 28.36 8.07 7.46
N THR A 213 27.90 8.37 8.68
CA THR A 213 28.76 8.73 9.83
C THR A 213 28.43 8.00 11.14
N ASN A 214 27.20 7.48 11.29
CA ASN A 214 26.77 6.69 12.44
C ASN A 214 26.62 5.21 12.05
N HIS A 215 27.43 4.34 12.68
CA HIS A 215 27.41 2.91 12.38
C HIS A 215 26.05 2.24 12.64
N LYS A 216 25.30 2.65 13.68
CA LYS A 216 23.99 2.04 13.99
C LYS A 216 22.97 2.26 12.86
N THR A 217 22.95 3.49 12.33
CA THR A 217 22.10 3.86 11.19
C THR A 217 22.67 3.31 9.88
N GLY A 218 23.99 3.15 9.78
CA GLY A 218 24.68 2.39 8.72
C GLY A 218 24.23 0.94 8.63
N VAL A 219 24.08 0.24 9.77
CA VAL A 219 23.57 -1.13 9.85
C VAL A 219 22.10 -1.21 9.38
N GLU A 220 21.25 -0.26 9.83
CA GLU A 220 19.84 -0.18 9.39
C GLU A 220 19.72 0.01 7.87
N VAL A 221 20.48 0.93 7.27
CA VAL A 221 20.50 1.12 5.80
C VAL A 221 21.04 -0.12 5.09
N SER A 222 22.08 -0.76 5.64
CA SER A 222 22.69 -1.95 5.04
C SER A 222 21.72 -3.13 4.99
N LEU A 223 20.98 -3.39 6.08
CA LEU A 223 19.92 -4.40 6.10
C LEU A 223 18.77 -4.04 5.16
N PHE A 224 18.32 -2.78 5.14
CA PHE A 224 17.23 -2.34 4.27
C PHE A 224 17.54 -2.61 2.78
N ILE A 225 18.77 -2.28 2.35
CA ILE A 225 19.23 -2.52 0.98
C ILE A 225 19.34 -4.02 0.66
N ARG A 226 19.88 -4.85 1.58
CA ARG A 226 19.94 -6.31 1.37
C ARG A 226 18.55 -6.92 1.30
N ALA A 227 17.70 -6.62 2.28
CA ALA A 227 16.36 -7.15 2.40
C ALA A 227 15.47 -6.76 1.21
N LEU A 228 15.53 -5.50 0.75
CA LEU A 228 14.81 -5.08 -0.45
C LEU A 228 15.36 -5.79 -1.71
N GLY A 229 16.67 -5.98 -1.81
CA GLY A 229 17.30 -6.72 -2.91
C GLY A 229 16.91 -8.20 -2.96
N LEU A 230 16.61 -8.83 -1.81
CA LEU A 230 16.04 -10.18 -1.73
C LEU A 230 14.54 -10.18 -2.03
N PHE A 231 13.80 -9.22 -1.48
CA PHE A 231 12.35 -9.06 -1.68
C PHE A 231 11.99 -8.92 -3.17
N GLN A 232 12.80 -8.18 -3.94
CA GLN A 232 12.65 -8.02 -5.39
C GLN A 232 12.99 -9.28 -6.20
N LYS A 233 13.79 -10.21 -5.65
CA LYS A 233 14.15 -11.48 -6.32
C LYS A 233 13.11 -12.58 -6.15
N LEU A 234 12.13 -12.41 -5.26
CA LEU A 234 11.07 -13.39 -5.06
C LEU A 234 10.16 -13.48 -6.31
N PRO A 235 9.74 -14.69 -6.70
CA PRO A 235 9.05 -14.91 -7.98
C PRO A 235 7.56 -14.49 -7.94
N PRO A 236 6.93 -14.15 -9.09
CA PRO A 236 5.54 -13.66 -9.15
C PRO A 236 4.47 -14.60 -8.57
N GLU A 237 4.74 -15.90 -8.51
CA GLU A 237 3.84 -16.90 -7.93
C GLU A 237 3.73 -16.74 -6.40
N ASN A 238 4.76 -16.20 -5.74
CA ASN A 238 4.78 -15.94 -4.29
C ASN A 238 4.02 -14.64 -3.99
N GLN A 239 2.91 -14.72 -3.24
CA GLN A 239 2.10 -13.53 -2.93
C GLN A 239 2.84 -12.49 -2.07
N LEU A 240 3.89 -12.90 -1.35
CA LEU A 240 4.74 -12.03 -0.55
C LEU A 240 6.06 -11.66 -1.25
N SER A 241 6.08 -11.73 -2.59
CA SER A 241 7.11 -11.12 -3.43
C SER A 241 6.90 -9.62 -3.58
N TYR A 242 7.97 -8.87 -3.90
CA TYR A 242 7.85 -7.43 -4.20
C TYR A 242 6.87 -7.19 -5.35
N TYR A 243 6.95 -8.02 -6.40
CA TYR A 243 6.06 -7.96 -7.56
C TYR A 243 4.58 -8.11 -7.17
N ARG A 244 4.23 -9.13 -6.37
CA ARG A 244 2.83 -9.36 -5.97
C ARG A 244 2.31 -8.36 -4.96
N ILE A 245 3.17 -7.85 -4.07
CA ILE A 245 2.78 -6.78 -3.15
C ILE A 245 2.57 -5.47 -3.92
N ALA A 246 3.46 -5.09 -4.84
CA ALA A 246 3.25 -3.95 -5.73
C ALA A 246 1.97 -4.10 -6.58
N ALA A 247 1.68 -5.30 -7.08
CA ALA A 247 0.49 -5.61 -7.87
C ALA A 247 -0.85 -5.40 -7.15
N ILE A 248 -0.88 -5.33 -5.82
CA ILE A 248 -2.08 -4.96 -5.05
C ILE A 248 -2.65 -3.62 -5.53
N HIS A 249 -1.78 -2.71 -5.98
CA HIS A 249 -2.14 -1.39 -6.47
C HIS A 249 -2.70 -1.37 -7.91
N GLY A 250 -2.39 -2.36 -8.75
CA GLY A 250 -2.56 -2.23 -10.20
C GLY A 250 -2.49 -3.56 -10.96
N TYR A 251 -1.60 -3.64 -11.94
CA TYR A 251 -1.35 -4.86 -12.72
C TYR A 251 -0.51 -5.90 -11.95
N PRO A 252 -0.66 -7.20 -12.25
CA PRO A 252 -1.66 -7.81 -13.14
C PRO A 252 -3.06 -7.88 -12.52
N TYR A 253 -4.06 -7.37 -13.26
CA TYR A 253 -5.43 -7.20 -12.77
C TYR A 253 -6.20 -8.51 -12.56
N ASN A 254 -5.85 -9.57 -13.30
CA ASN A 254 -6.46 -10.90 -13.22
C ASN A 254 -6.02 -11.72 -11.99
N VAL A 255 -5.05 -11.22 -11.21
CA VAL A 255 -4.46 -11.93 -10.07
C VAL A 255 -5.00 -11.34 -8.77
N PRO A 256 -5.92 -12.03 -8.07
CA PRO A 256 -6.29 -11.63 -6.73
C PRO A 256 -5.11 -11.75 -5.76
N TRP A 257 -5.16 -11.00 -4.67
CA TRP A 257 -4.17 -11.06 -3.58
C TRP A 257 -4.88 -11.22 -2.24
N ASN A 258 -4.46 -12.19 -1.43
CA ASN A 258 -4.90 -12.42 -0.05
C ASN A 258 -6.41 -12.67 0.13
N LEU A 259 -7.16 -13.00 -0.92
CA LEU A 259 -8.63 -13.20 -0.86
C LEU A 259 -9.08 -14.67 -0.92
N ASN A 260 -8.15 -15.64 -0.98
CA ASN A 260 -8.44 -17.06 -1.19
C ASN A 260 -9.30 -17.34 -2.45
N LYS A 261 -9.15 -16.50 -3.48
CA LYS A 261 -9.73 -16.68 -4.82
C LYS A 261 -8.66 -17.25 -5.77
N PRO A 262 -9.02 -18.06 -6.78
CA PRO A 262 -8.06 -18.52 -7.78
C PRO A 262 -7.58 -17.37 -8.68
N VAL A 263 -6.41 -17.50 -9.29
CA VAL A 263 -5.99 -16.61 -10.38
C VAL A 263 -6.91 -16.82 -11.59
N ILE A 264 -7.43 -15.73 -12.13
CA ILE A 264 -8.24 -15.77 -13.34
C ILE A 264 -7.29 -15.91 -14.55
N PRO A 265 -7.45 -16.92 -15.43
CA PRO A 265 -6.64 -17.02 -16.63
C PRO A 265 -6.78 -15.79 -17.53
N LEU A 266 -5.70 -15.39 -18.21
CA LEU A 266 -5.72 -14.23 -19.09
C LEU A 266 -6.51 -14.45 -20.40
N ASP A 267 -6.77 -15.71 -20.73
CA ASP A 267 -7.57 -16.19 -21.86
C ASP A 267 -9.00 -16.62 -21.47
N GLU A 268 -9.38 -16.45 -20.21
CA GLU A 268 -10.72 -16.78 -19.69
C GLU A 268 -11.80 -15.86 -20.29
N PRO A 269 -12.78 -16.38 -21.06
CA PRO A 269 -13.81 -15.55 -21.70
C PRO A 269 -14.67 -14.74 -20.73
N SER A 270 -14.77 -15.17 -19.47
CA SER A 270 -15.50 -14.46 -18.42
C SER A 270 -14.65 -13.49 -17.58
N LEU A 271 -13.38 -13.24 -17.94
CA LEU A 271 -12.45 -12.39 -17.18
C LEU A 271 -13.06 -11.03 -16.82
N ASP A 272 -13.58 -10.27 -17.79
CA ASP A 272 -14.18 -8.94 -17.52
C ASP A 272 -15.40 -8.99 -16.60
N GLN A 273 -16.15 -10.10 -16.59
CA GLN A 273 -17.29 -10.26 -15.70
C GLN A 273 -16.80 -10.56 -14.29
N GLN A 274 -15.86 -11.49 -14.13
CA GLN A 274 -15.20 -11.76 -12.85
C GLN A 274 -14.50 -10.51 -12.26
N GLN A 275 -13.96 -9.63 -13.11
CA GLN A 275 -13.44 -8.32 -12.68
C GLN A 275 -14.54 -7.38 -12.17
N LYS A 276 -15.68 -7.30 -12.83
CA LYS A 276 -16.85 -6.52 -12.38
C LYS A 276 -17.39 -7.05 -11.05
N ASP A 277 -17.35 -8.37 -10.85
CA ASP A 277 -17.79 -9.07 -9.64
C ASP A 277 -16.73 -9.01 -8.51
N GLY A 278 -15.53 -8.50 -8.78
CA GLY A 278 -14.46 -8.30 -7.80
C GLY A 278 -13.73 -9.60 -7.41
N ASP A 279 -13.61 -10.54 -8.35
CA ASP A 279 -12.82 -11.76 -8.21
C ASP A 279 -11.32 -11.56 -8.55
N GLY A 280 -11.00 -10.49 -9.28
CA GLY A 280 -9.63 -10.11 -9.64
C GLY A 280 -8.85 -9.33 -8.57
N GLY A 281 -7.76 -8.71 -9.03
CA GLY A 281 -6.85 -7.83 -8.30
C GLY A 281 -7.23 -6.34 -8.38
N TRP A 282 -6.21 -5.48 -8.47
CA TRP A 282 -6.31 -4.01 -8.57
C TRP A 282 -7.20 -3.36 -7.47
N TYR A 283 -6.67 -3.24 -6.27
CA TYR A 283 -7.43 -2.84 -5.08
C TYR A 283 -7.28 -1.38 -4.63
N CYS A 284 -6.37 -0.60 -5.26
CA CYS A 284 -6.06 0.75 -4.81
C CYS A 284 -7.30 1.66 -4.68
N GLN A 285 -7.38 2.40 -3.58
CA GLN A 285 -8.46 3.36 -3.35
C GLN A 285 -8.05 4.73 -3.86
N HIS A 286 -8.56 5.12 -5.02
CA HIS A 286 -8.39 6.45 -5.61
C HIS A 286 -9.74 7.12 -5.86
N ASN A 287 -9.75 8.45 -5.84
CA ASN A 287 -10.93 9.31 -5.99
C ASN A 287 -12.08 8.94 -5.04
N ASN A 288 -11.76 8.46 -3.84
CA ASN A 288 -12.71 8.17 -2.77
C ASN A 288 -12.11 8.34 -1.37
N ASP A 289 -12.99 8.39 -0.37
CA ASP A 289 -12.66 8.76 1.01
C ASP A 289 -11.72 7.77 1.73
N LEU A 290 -11.53 6.54 1.24
CA LEU A 290 -10.62 5.54 1.82
C LEU A 290 -9.17 5.70 1.35
N PHE A 291 -8.86 6.62 0.42
CA PHE A 291 -7.52 6.80 -0.14
C PHE A 291 -6.41 6.85 0.93
N PRO A 292 -6.46 7.70 1.98
CA PRO A 292 -5.35 7.81 2.93
C PRO A 292 -5.18 6.56 3.81
N THR A 293 -6.27 5.96 4.28
CA THR A 293 -6.24 4.84 5.23
C THR A 293 -5.95 3.51 4.55
N TRP A 294 -6.37 3.32 3.30
CA TRP A 294 -5.97 2.18 2.49
C TRP A 294 -4.45 2.15 2.27
N HIS A 295 -3.88 3.29 1.87
CA HIS A 295 -2.43 3.40 1.66
C HIS A 295 -1.64 3.27 2.98
N ARG A 296 -2.17 3.70 4.14
CA ARG A 296 -1.58 3.43 5.47
C ARG A 296 -1.37 1.93 5.71
N VAL A 297 -2.38 1.10 5.49
CA VAL A 297 -2.26 -0.37 5.68
C VAL A 297 -1.34 -0.99 4.63
N TYR A 298 -1.34 -0.45 3.41
CA TYR A 298 -0.42 -0.88 2.36
C TYR A 298 1.05 -0.61 2.73
N MET A 299 1.35 0.54 3.36
CA MET A 299 2.68 0.81 3.92
C MET A 299 3.03 -0.15 5.07
N MET A 300 2.08 -0.49 5.96
CA MET A 300 2.31 -1.49 7.02
C MET A 300 2.69 -2.87 6.46
N LEU A 301 2.02 -3.32 5.39
CA LEU A 301 2.34 -4.59 4.72
C LEU A 301 3.77 -4.59 4.16
N TYR A 302 4.15 -3.52 3.44
CA TYR A 302 5.48 -3.40 2.85
C TYR A 302 6.58 -3.29 3.91
N GLU A 303 6.38 -2.45 4.92
CA GLU A 303 7.27 -2.26 6.05
C GLU A 303 7.48 -3.57 6.83
N LYS A 304 6.38 -4.26 7.19
CA LYS A 304 6.43 -5.59 7.82
C LYS A 304 7.22 -6.57 6.97
N ARG A 305 6.94 -6.65 5.67
CA ARG A 305 7.54 -7.67 4.80
C ARG A 305 9.04 -7.45 4.62
N ILE A 306 9.49 -6.20 4.54
CA ILE A 306 10.92 -5.89 4.54
C ILE A 306 11.54 -6.23 5.90
N GLN A 307 10.90 -5.87 7.02
CA GLN A 307 11.42 -6.15 8.35
C GLN A 307 11.59 -7.66 8.61
N GLU A 308 10.65 -8.49 8.17
CA GLU A 308 10.78 -9.96 8.21
C GLU A 308 11.99 -10.50 7.44
N ILE A 309 12.34 -9.88 6.31
CA ILE A 309 13.52 -10.27 5.52
C ILE A 309 14.79 -9.71 6.17
N MET A 310 14.75 -8.49 6.74
CA MET A 310 15.87 -7.93 7.50
C MET A 310 16.22 -8.78 8.73
N MET A 311 15.22 -9.39 9.39
CA MET A 311 15.45 -10.33 10.49
C MET A 311 16.22 -11.58 10.01
N GLY A 312 15.82 -12.17 8.88
CA GLY A 312 16.54 -13.32 8.31
C GLY A 312 17.97 -13.00 7.91
N GLU A 313 18.21 -11.84 7.28
CA GLU A 313 19.57 -11.36 6.98
C GLU A 313 20.37 -11.07 8.25
N ALA A 314 19.73 -10.54 9.30
CA ALA A 314 20.38 -10.26 10.58
C ALA A 314 20.82 -11.53 11.30
N ASP A 315 20.01 -12.59 11.28
CA ASP A 315 20.34 -13.89 11.87
C ASP A 315 21.59 -14.52 11.22
N GLU A 316 21.85 -14.28 9.92
CA GLU A 316 23.06 -14.73 9.23
C GLU A 316 24.29 -13.83 9.47
N LEU A 317 24.08 -12.53 9.74
CA LEU A 317 25.14 -11.52 9.87
C LEU A 317 25.59 -11.25 11.32
N ASP A 318 24.79 -11.62 12.33
CA ASP A 318 25.11 -11.39 13.74
C ASP A 318 26.19 -12.35 14.26
N ASP A 319 27.27 -11.78 14.80
CA ASP A 319 28.40 -12.52 15.39
C ASP A 319 28.17 -12.92 16.87
N GLY A 320 26.90 -13.02 17.26
CA GLY A 320 26.46 -13.25 18.64
C GLY A 320 26.28 -11.97 19.47
N LYS A 321 26.57 -10.77 18.94
CA LYS A 321 26.31 -9.48 19.63
C LYS A 321 24.91 -8.92 19.45
N GLY A 322 24.17 -9.34 18.42
CA GLY A 322 22.78 -8.92 18.18
C GLY A 322 22.62 -7.49 17.63
N GLU A 323 23.67 -6.89 17.04
CA GLU A 323 23.60 -5.52 16.52
C GLU A 323 22.72 -5.44 15.26
N TRP A 324 22.80 -6.43 14.37
CA TRP A 324 21.95 -6.50 13.18
C TRP A 324 20.50 -6.75 13.57
N THR A 325 20.25 -7.70 14.48
CA THR A 325 18.90 -8.00 15.00
C THR A 325 18.26 -6.78 15.65
N ALA A 326 19.03 -6.04 16.47
CA ALA A 326 18.54 -4.80 17.07
C ALA A 326 18.24 -3.71 16.03
N ALA A 327 19.02 -3.61 14.95
CA ALA A 327 18.74 -2.71 13.84
C ALA A 327 17.47 -3.11 13.06
N ALA A 328 17.28 -4.40 12.77
CA ALA A 328 16.08 -4.92 12.12
C ALA A 328 14.80 -4.66 12.95
N MET A 329 14.86 -4.76 14.28
CA MET A 329 13.72 -4.44 15.16
C MET A 329 13.41 -2.94 15.25
N ARG A 330 14.44 -2.08 15.26
CA ARG A 330 14.28 -0.61 15.28
C ARG A 330 13.80 -0.04 13.95
N TRP A 331 14.21 -0.63 12.83
CA TRP A 331 13.95 -0.06 11.50
C TRP A 331 12.45 0.14 11.22
N ARG A 332 12.15 1.25 10.53
CA ARG A 332 10.84 1.60 10.00
C ARG A 332 11.00 2.23 8.63
N LEU A 333 9.97 2.14 7.80
CA LEU A 333 9.96 2.64 6.42
C LEU A 333 10.19 4.16 6.41
N PRO A 334 11.29 4.67 5.84
CA PRO A 334 11.54 6.11 5.83
C PRO A 334 10.60 6.85 4.87
N TYR A 335 10.30 8.12 5.19
CA TYR A 335 9.41 8.98 4.39
C TYR A 335 10.20 10.02 3.58
N TRP A 336 9.69 10.41 2.42
CA TRP A 336 10.29 11.46 1.58
C TRP A 336 9.51 12.78 1.64
N ASP A 337 10.06 13.77 2.35
CA ASP A 337 9.46 15.11 2.53
C ASP A 337 9.71 16.04 1.32
N TRP A 338 9.20 15.64 0.15
CA TRP A 338 9.30 16.37 -1.12
C TRP A 338 8.78 17.82 -1.07
N ALA A 339 8.03 18.20 -0.03
CA ALA A 339 7.54 19.57 0.19
C ALA A 339 8.60 20.51 0.81
N VAL A 340 9.72 19.97 1.29
CA VAL A 340 10.91 20.74 1.69
C VAL A 340 12.10 20.39 0.81
N ASP A 341 12.41 19.11 0.68
CA ASP A 341 13.53 18.61 -0.10
C ASP A 341 13.01 18.13 -1.46
N THR A 342 12.90 19.05 -2.42
CA THR A 342 12.33 18.87 -3.78
C THR A 342 13.23 18.07 -4.74
N ASP A 343 14.07 17.19 -4.21
CA ASP A 343 14.94 16.29 -4.96
C ASP A 343 14.52 14.83 -4.78
N LEU A 344 14.78 13.99 -5.78
CA LEU A 344 14.77 12.54 -5.62
C LEU A 344 15.78 12.15 -4.52
N PRO A 345 15.42 11.32 -3.53
CA PRO A 345 16.33 10.92 -2.46
C PRO A 345 17.60 10.26 -3.00
N GLU A 346 18.77 10.66 -2.50
CA GLU A 346 20.09 10.19 -2.96
C GLU A 346 20.20 8.66 -3.00
N ILE A 347 19.62 7.97 -2.00
CA ILE A 347 19.55 6.51 -1.92
C ILE A 347 18.89 5.86 -3.14
N ALA A 348 18.10 6.59 -3.93
CA ALA A 348 17.40 6.12 -5.12
C ALA A 348 18.02 6.59 -6.46
N CYS A 349 19.15 7.32 -6.43
CA CYS A 349 19.74 7.98 -7.59
C CYS A 349 20.80 7.15 -8.35
N THR A 350 21.48 6.21 -7.69
CA THR A 350 22.64 5.49 -8.26
C THR A 350 22.38 4.00 -8.46
N LYS A 351 22.91 3.39 -9.53
CA LYS A 351 22.77 1.94 -9.82
C LYS A 351 23.47 1.03 -8.80
N LYS A 352 24.51 1.55 -8.14
CA LYS A 352 25.28 0.88 -7.07
C LYS A 352 25.17 1.68 -5.78
N ILE A 353 25.29 0.99 -4.65
CA ILE A 353 25.29 1.59 -3.31
C ILE A 353 26.27 0.84 -2.41
N ARG A 354 26.89 1.54 -1.45
CA ARG A 354 27.82 0.96 -0.48
C ARG A 354 27.10 0.64 0.83
N VAL A 355 27.33 -0.55 1.35
CA VAL A 355 26.72 -1.09 2.59
C VAL A 355 27.79 -1.68 3.51
N ILE A 356 27.53 -1.73 4.81
CA ILE A 356 28.36 -2.44 5.78
C ILE A 356 28.28 -3.94 5.47
N LYS A 357 29.43 -4.60 5.44
CA LYS A 357 29.58 -6.06 5.29
C LYS A 357 29.92 -6.72 6.63
N SER A 358 30.87 -6.14 7.35
CA SER A 358 31.37 -6.64 8.62
C SER A 358 32.13 -5.52 9.35
N TRP A 359 32.76 -5.84 10.48
CA TRP A 359 33.70 -4.95 11.17
C TRP A 359 35.10 -5.58 11.14
N ASP A 360 36.13 -4.75 11.22
CA ASP A 360 37.48 -5.22 11.51
C ASP A 360 37.64 -5.56 13.01
N GLY A 361 38.78 -6.16 13.36
CA GLY A 361 39.15 -6.44 14.76
C GLY A 361 39.39 -5.21 15.63
N ARG A 362 39.07 -3.99 15.16
CA ARG A 362 39.18 -2.70 15.85
C ARG A 362 37.83 -1.95 15.88
N GLY A 363 36.75 -2.56 15.39
CA GLY A 363 35.40 -1.97 15.39
C GLY A 363 35.12 -0.98 14.25
N GLN A 364 35.96 -0.93 13.21
CA GLN A 364 35.72 -0.12 12.01
C GLN A 364 34.92 -0.90 10.96
N PRO A 365 33.88 -0.32 10.34
CA PRO A 365 33.05 -1.02 9.36
C PRO A 365 33.83 -1.27 8.07
N GLN A 366 33.82 -2.53 7.62
CA GLN A 366 34.25 -2.92 6.29
C GLN A 366 33.04 -2.82 5.35
N MET A 367 33.17 -1.96 4.34
CA MET A 367 32.11 -1.66 3.39
C MET A 367 32.27 -2.49 2.11
N GLU A 368 31.16 -2.93 1.52
CA GLU A 368 31.12 -3.48 0.16
C GLU A 368 30.18 -2.67 -0.75
N GLU A 369 30.29 -2.86 -2.06
CA GLU A 369 29.40 -2.25 -3.05
C GLU A 369 28.45 -3.30 -3.63
N VAL A 370 27.16 -2.98 -3.66
CA VAL A 370 26.08 -3.86 -4.15
C VAL A 370 25.22 -3.15 -5.19
N ASP A 371 24.44 -3.91 -5.96
CA ASP A 371 23.36 -3.34 -6.76
C ASP A 371 22.34 -2.64 -5.86
N ASN A 372 21.86 -1.47 -6.29
CA ASN A 372 20.95 -0.66 -5.50
C ASN A 372 19.48 -0.94 -5.88
N PRO A 373 18.71 -1.65 -5.04
CA PRO A 373 17.31 -1.96 -5.33
C PRO A 373 16.38 -0.75 -5.15
N MET A 374 16.87 0.40 -4.65
CA MET A 374 16.14 1.67 -4.66
C MET A 374 16.25 2.43 -5.98
N TYR A 375 17.20 2.07 -6.87
CA TYR A 375 17.37 2.71 -8.18
C TYR A 375 16.21 2.40 -9.13
N ARG A 376 15.79 1.13 -9.14
CA ARG A 376 14.66 0.56 -9.89
C ARG A 376 14.29 -0.79 -9.28
N PHE A 377 13.06 -1.25 -9.47
CA PHE A 377 12.76 -2.68 -9.42
C PHE A 377 13.17 -3.33 -10.74
N GLN A 378 13.53 -4.61 -10.72
CA GLN A 378 13.81 -5.42 -11.91
C GLN A 378 13.21 -6.82 -11.75
N MET A 379 12.53 -7.30 -12.79
CA MET A 379 11.81 -8.57 -12.76
C MET A 379 12.74 -9.76 -12.45
N PRO A 380 12.33 -10.67 -11.55
CA PRO A 380 13.09 -11.87 -11.23
C PRO A 380 13.26 -12.74 -12.48
N GLY A 381 14.49 -13.11 -12.81
CA GLY A 381 14.83 -13.84 -14.03
C GLY A 381 15.15 -12.97 -15.26
N ASN A 382 15.11 -11.63 -15.12
CA ASN A 382 15.53 -10.67 -16.16
C ASN A 382 14.75 -10.80 -17.49
N LYS A 383 13.43 -11.02 -17.41
CA LYS A 383 12.52 -11.06 -18.57
C LYS A 383 11.48 -9.93 -18.48
N PRO A 384 10.85 -9.52 -19.59
CA PRO A 384 9.84 -8.47 -19.59
C PRO A 384 8.64 -8.84 -18.70
N MET A 385 7.99 -7.84 -18.09
CA MET A 385 6.83 -8.04 -17.22
C MET A 385 5.67 -8.79 -17.91
N GLY A 386 5.55 -8.70 -19.23
CA GLY A 386 4.59 -9.43 -20.06
C GLY A 386 5.06 -10.79 -20.60
N ASP A 387 6.22 -11.30 -20.18
CA ASP A 387 6.77 -12.56 -20.71
C ASP A 387 5.86 -13.76 -20.36
N SER A 388 5.58 -14.59 -21.36
CA SER A 388 4.68 -15.75 -21.24
C SER A 388 5.11 -16.77 -20.18
N SER A 389 6.39 -16.81 -19.80
CA SER A 389 6.89 -17.73 -18.77
C SER A 389 6.48 -17.38 -17.34
N TYR A 390 5.95 -16.17 -17.10
CA TYR A 390 5.25 -15.84 -15.85
C TYR A 390 3.77 -16.28 -15.84
N GLY A 391 3.31 -16.99 -16.89
CA GLY A 391 1.96 -17.54 -16.97
C GLY A 391 0.89 -16.47 -16.80
N ASN A 392 -0.06 -16.69 -15.90
CA ASN A 392 -1.13 -15.74 -15.58
C ASN A 392 -0.70 -14.61 -14.63
N TYR A 393 0.56 -14.58 -14.17
CA TYR A 393 1.12 -13.49 -13.37
C TYR A 393 1.80 -12.40 -14.21
N ARG A 394 1.88 -12.56 -15.54
CA ARG A 394 2.44 -11.55 -16.46
C ARG A 394 1.52 -10.33 -16.60
N ILE A 395 2.10 -9.16 -16.88
CA ILE A 395 1.32 -7.96 -17.23
C ILE A 395 0.68 -8.14 -18.61
N ASN A 396 -0.66 -8.17 -18.65
CA ASN A 396 -1.46 -8.02 -19.85
C ASN A 396 -1.84 -6.54 -20.00
N ASN A 397 -0.98 -5.76 -20.64
CA ASN A 397 -1.12 -4.31 -20.72
C ASN A 397 -2.29 -3.87 -21.62
N LYS A 398 -2.96 -2.78 -21.23
CA LYS A 398 -4.09 -2.11 -21.92
C LYS A 398 -3.90 -0.59 -22.00
N GLU A 399 -2.68 -0.09 -21.78
CA GLU A 399 -2.31 1.32 -21.89
C GLU A 399 -1.36 1.56 -23.08
N ASP A 400 -1.37 2.77 -23.66
CA ASP A 400 -0.47 3.20 -24.76
C ASP A 400 1.03 2.98 -24.46
N MET A 401 1.41 3.00 -23.18
CA MET A 401 2.78 2.84 -22.74
C MET A 401 3.14 1.35 -22.61
N PRO A 402 4.26 0.87 -23.17
CA PRO A 402 4.57 -0.56 -23.32
C PRO A 402 5.10 -1.20 -22.02
N TRP A 403 4.33 -1.17 -20.94
CA TRP A 403 4.69 -1.70 -19.62
C TRP A 403 5.05 -3.19 -19.65
N GLU A 404 4.38 -3.96 -20.52
CA GLU A 404 4.63 -5.39 -20.71
C GLU A 404 6.03 -5.69 -21.28
N GLN A 405 6.67 -4.70 -21.92
CA GLN A 405 8.01 -4.81 -22.48
C GLN A 405 9.12 -4.35 -21.51
N CYS A 406 8.78 -3.74 -20.38
CA CYS A 406 9.74 -3.36 -19.34
C CYS A 406 10.20 -4.59 -18.56
N ILE A 407 11.51 -4.71 -18.32
CA ILE A 407 12.13 -5.65 -17.38
C ILE A 407 12.33 -4.96 -16.03
N GLY A 408 12.68 -3.67 -16.04
CA GLY A 408 12.86 -2.85 -14.83
C GLY A 408 12.14 -1.51 -14.91
N THR A 409 11.89 -0.92 -13.73
CA THR A 409 11.19 0.37 -13.64
C THR A 409 12.05 1.53 -14.11
N SER A 410 11.39 2.58 -14.58
CA SER A 410 12.03 3.79 -15.11
C SER A 410 11.40 5.04 -14.51
N ARG A 411 12.19 6.11 -14.40
CA ARG A 411 11.79 7.47 -13.98
C ARG A 411 12.34 8.46 -15.01
N HIS A 412 11.47 9.09 -15.80
CA HIS A 412 11.83 9.86 -17.01
C HIS A 412 12.79 9.11 -17.95
N GLY A 413 12.64 7.77 -18.04
CA GLY A 413 13.57 6.89 -18.77
C GLY A 413 13.01 6.34 -20.08
N ILE A 414 11.69 6.19 -20.21
CA ILE A 414 11.04 5.55 -21.36
C ILE A 414 10.78 6.58 -22.45
N SER A 415 11.51 6.50 -23.55
CA SER A 415 11.16 7.18 -24.79
C SER A 415 11.00 6.16 -25.92
N LEU A 416 9.84 6.19 -26.58
CA LEU A 416 9.56 5.35 -27.76
C LEU A 416 10.39 5.75 -28.99
N ARG A 417 11.19 6.82 -28.88
CA ARG A 417 12.12 7.32 -29.89
C ARG A 417 13.54 6.75 -29.72
N ASP A 418 13.83 6.14 -28.58
CA ASP A 418 15.10 5.46 -28.34
C ASP A 418 15.16 4.14 -29.12
N ALA A 419 15.91 4.15 -30.23
CA ALA A 419 16.10 2.99 -31.09
C ALA A 419 16.89 1.85 -30.42
N GLU A 420 17.72 2.15 -29.40
CA GLU A 420 18.43 1.12 -28.63
C GLU A 420 17.56 0.51 -27.52
N ARG A 421 16.43 1.16 -27.21
CA ARG A 421 15.43 0.74 -26.22
C ARG A 421 16.03 0.45 -24.83
N LYS A 422 17.00 1.26 -24.39
CA LYS A 422 17.68 1.14 -23.08
C LYS A 422 16.68 1.07 -21.91
N TRP A 423 15.57 1.79 -22.04
CA TRP A 423 14.45 1.82 -21.10
C TRP A 423 13.84 0.45 -20.77
N VAL A 424 14.01 -0.57 -21.62
CA VAL A 424 13.58 -1.95 -21.35
C VAL A 424 14.24 -2.48 -20.07
N GLN A 425 15.49 -2.12 -19.79
CA GLN A 425 16.20 -2.53 -18.57
C GLN A 425 15.79 -1.71 -17.32
N GLY A 426 15.02 -0.63 -17.50
CA GLY A 426 14.70 0.33 -16.45
C GLY A 426 15.80 1.38 -16.23
N GLU A 427 15.53 2.64 -16.52
CA GLU A 427 16.49 3.74 -16.37
C GLU A 427 15.88 4.91 -15.59
N THR A 428 16.64 5.48 -14.67
CA THR A 428 16.27 6.66 -13.87
C THR A 428 17.08 7.86 -14.32
N ASN A 429 16.40 8.86 -14.90
CA ASN A 429 16.95 10.15 -15.29
C ASN A 429 16.77 11.15 -14.14
N VAL A 430 17.71 11.13 -13.18
CA VAL A 430 17.67 11.97 -11.97
C VAL A 430 17.55 13.47 -12.30
N PHE A 431 18.18 13.92 -13.40
CA PHE A 431 18.10 15.32 -13.80
C PHE A 431 16.66 15.72 -14.16
N GLU A 432 15.98 14.99 -15.04
CA GLU A 432 14.60 15.33 -15.43
C GLU A 432 13.59 15.08 -14.28
N VAL A 433 13.83 14.12 -13.38
CA VAL A 433 13.04 13.94 -12.14
C VAL A 433 13.15 15.15 -11.22
N ASN A 434 14.37 15.52 -10.81
CA ASN A 434 14.59 16.64 -9.89
C ASN A 434 14.13 17.94 -10.55
N LYS A 435 14.40 18.12 -11.84
CA LYS A 435 13.88 19.22 -12.64
C LYS A 435 12.35 19.26 -12.61
N ALA A 436 11.62 18.16 -12.81
CA ALA A 436 10.15 18.15 -12.72
C ALA A 436 9.62 18.48 -11.31
N LEU A 437 10.35 18.13 -10.25
CA LEU A 437 10.05 18.49 -8.86
C LEU A 437 10.43 19.95 -8.53
N GLN A 438 11.40 20.52 -9.25
CA GLN A 438 11.98 21.85 -9.03
C GLN A 438 11.60 22.94 -10.06
N GLU A 439 10.90 22.61 -11.16
CA GLU A 439 10.71 23.52 -12.31
C GLU A 439 9.59 24.55 -12.12
N LYS A 440 9.78 25.42 -11.13
CA LYS A 440 10.40 26.74 -11.38
C LYS A 440 10.36 27.54 -10.09
N ARG A 441 11.05 28.68 -10.06
CA ARG A 441 11.07 29.63 -8.92
C ARG A 441 9.66 30.05 -8.44
N LEU A 442 8.66 29.86 -9.30
CA LEU A 442 7.22 30.03 -9.03
C LEU A 442 6.59 28.72 -8.50
N GLN A 443 6.72 27.58 -9.19
CA GLN A 443 6.07 26.31 -8.79
C GLN A 443 6.64 25.67 -7.51
N ASN A 444 7.91 25.85 -7.19
CA ASN A 444 8.46 25.34 -5.91
C ASN A 444 7.78 26.01 -4.72
N ARG A 445 7.24 27.21 -4.92
CA ARG A 445 6.39 27.88 -3.92
C ARG A 445 4.99 27.26 -3.87
N THR A 446 4.41 26.82 -4.98
CA THR A 446 3.05 26.23 -4.98
C THR A 446 3.00 24.86 -4.30
N LEU A 447 4.03 24.02 -4.40
CA LEU A 447 4.02 22.69 -3.77
C LEU A 447 4.05 22.78 -2.23
N ARG A 448 4.98 23.58 -1.69
CA ARG A 448 5.07 23.85 -0.24
C ARG A 448 3.87 24.63 0.28
N ASP A 449 3.38 25.65 -0.45
CA ASP A 449 2.16 26.39 -0.11
C ASP A 449 0.92 25.46 -0.12
N SER A 450 0.85 24.50 -1.05
CA SER A 450 -0.23 23.51 -1.07
C SER A 450 -0.19 22.59 0.16
N VAL A 451 0.96 22.06 0.54
CA VAL A 451 1.07 21.25 1.78
C VAL A 451 0.76 22.09 3.02
N TYR A 452 1.26 23.33 3.08
CA TYR A 452 0.96 24.24 4.18
C TYR A 452 -0.55 24.50 4.31
N ARG A 453 -1.24 24.84 3.20
CA ARG A 453 -2.70 25.02 3.17
C ARG A 453 -3.43 23.75 3.55
N LEU A 454 -3.10 22.62 2.95
CA LEU A 454 -3.77 21.34 3.22
C LEU A 454 -3.72 20.93 4.70
N LEU A 455 -2.63 21.27 5.40
CA LEU A 455 -2.46 21.01 6.84
C LEU A 455 -3.02 22.13 7.75
N THR A 456 -3.45 23.26 7.19
CA THR A 456 -4.03 24.39 7.93
C THR A 456 -5.54 24.19 8.11
N GLU A 457 -6.02 24.27 9.36
CA GLU A 457 -7.41 23.99 9.76
C GLU A 457 -8.44 24.78 8.91
N GLU A 458 -8.18 26.07 8.65
CA GLU A 458 -9.06 26.91 7.85
C GLU A 458 -9.25 26.41 6.41
N TYR A 459 -8.28 25.74 5.80
CA TYR A 459 -8.37 25.26 4.42
C TYR A 459 -8.90 23.83 4.34
N SER A 460 -8.82 23.06 5.42
CA SER A 460 -9.06 21.61 5.45
C SER A 460 -10.07 21.21 6.52
N THR A 461 -11.29 21.72 6.38
CA THR A 461 -12.34 21.70 7.43
C THR A 461 -13.04 20.34 7.63
N LYS A 462 -12.85 19.37 6.73
CA LYS A 462 -13.44 18.02 6.80
C LYS A 462 -12.49 16.96 6.27
N TYR A 463 -12.47 15.78 6.89
CA TYR A 463 -11.69 14.64 6.40
C TYR A 463 -11.98 14.30 4.94
N VAL A 464 -13.25 14.21 4.52
CA VAL A 464 -13.58 13.90 3.11
C VAL A 464 -13.09 14.95 2.12
N ARG A 465 -12.84 16.19 2.59
CA ARG A 465 -12.28 17.27 1.77
C ARG A 465 -10.75 17.22 1.74
N PHE A 466 -10.12 16.91 2.88
CA PHE A 466 -8.69 16.61 3.00
C PHE A 466 -8.27 15.39 2.16
N ALA A 467 -9.00 14.28 2.29
CA ALA A 467 -8.54 12.96 1.89
C ALA A 467 -8.39 12.79 0.38
N SER A 468 -9.39 13.20 -0.39
CA SER A 468 -9.55 12.78 -1.79
C SER A 468 -9.94 13.92 -2.73
N THR A 469 -9.62 13.72 -4.02
CA THR A 469 -10.14 14.53 -5.11
C THR A 469 -11.65 14.36 -5.32
N LYS A 470 -12.33 13.34 -4.74
CA LYS A 470 -13.76 13.06 -4.97
C LYS A 470 -14.62 14.33 -4.85
N TYR A 471 -15.32 14.70 -5.92
CA TYR A 471 -16.25 15.83 -5.93
C TYR A 471 -17.68 15.36 -5.65
N ASP A 472 -18.06 15.40 -4.37
CA ASP A 472 -19.45 15.20 -3.95
C ASP A 472 -20.32 16.40 -4.38
N ARG A 473 -21.24 16.18 -5.34
CA ARG A 473 -22.21 17.18 -5.81
C ARG A 473 -23.25 17.54 -4.74
N VAL A 474 -23.69 16.58 -3.93
CA VAL A 474 -24.81 16.70 -2.99
C VAL A 474 -24.39 17.46 -1.73
N GLU A 475 -23.29 17.07 -1.10
CA GLU A 475 -22.78 17.79 0.08
C GLU A 475 -22.40 19.23 -0.26
N ASN A 476 -21.81 19.48 -1.45
CA ASN A 476 -21.44 20.83 -1.88
C ASN A 476 -22.66 21.73 -2.19
N GLN A 477 -23.77 21.16 -2.66
CA GLN A 477 -25.03 21.91 -2.82
C GLN A 477 -25.63 22.29 -1.45
N ALA A 478 -25.59 21.37 -0.48
CA ALA A 478 -26.14 21.60 0.86
C ALA A 478 -25.31 22.57 1.73
N ALA A 479 -23.98 22.46 1.70
CA ALA A 479 -23.08 23.29 2.50
C ALA A 479 -22.60 24.58 1.78
N GLY A 480 -22.80 24.66 0.47
CA GLY A 480 -22.30 25.72 -0.41
C GLY A 480 -20.81 25.59 -0.73
N GLU A 481 -20.44 25.63 -2.01
CA GLU A 481 -19.05 25.49 -2.49
C GLU A 481 -18.07 26.52 -1.87
N LYS A 482 -17.35 26.14 -0.81
CA LYS A 482 -16.31 26.98 -0.21
C LYS A 482 -15.05 26.94 -1.06
N ALA A 483 -14.67 28.09 -1.63
CA ALA A 483 -13.57 28.22 -2.58
C ALA A 483 -12.20 27.77 -2.04
N ARG A 484 -12.02 27.67 -0.72
CA ARG A 484 -10.77 27.25 -0.07
C ARG A 484 -10.63 25.72 0.09
N GLU A 485 -11.71 24.96 -0.01
CA GLU A 485 -11.78 23.54 0.42
C GLU A 485 -11.58 22.54 -0.74
N TYR A 486 -11.02 22.96 -1.87
CA TYR A 486 -10.85 22.16 -3.09
C TYR A 486 -9.52 21.40 -3.16
N LEU A 487 -8.50 21.86 -2.43
CA LEU A 487 -7.23 21.17 -2.30
C LEU A 487 -7.40 19.87 -1.50
N SER A 488 -6.71 18.81 -1.90
CA SER A 488 -6.74 17.50 -1.21
C SER A 488 -5.36 16.84 -1.21
N LEU A 489 -5.14 15.94 -0.25
CA LEU A 489 -3.95 15.11 -0.12
C LEU A 489 -3.71 14.30 -1.40
N GLU A 490 -4.77 13.66 -1.92
CA GLU A 490 -4.72 12.91 -3.18
C GLU A 490 -4.28 13.78 -4.37
N GLN A 491 -4.71 15.03 -4.48
CA GLN A 491 -4.27 15.91 -5.57
C GLN A 491 -2.76 16.16 -5.51
N ILE A 492 -2.20 16.43 -4.33
CA ILE A 492 -0.76 16.70 -4.20
C ILE A 492 0.04 15.40 -4.44
N HIS A 493 -0.46 14.27 -3.94
CA HIS A 493 0.03 12.93 -4.28
C HIS A 493 0.12 12.71 -5.80
N ASN A 494 -0.95 12.98 -6.55
CA ASN A 494 -0.98 12.82 -8.00
C ASN A 494 0.13 13.65 -8.67
N ALA A 495 0.35 14.89 -8.23
CA ALA A 495 1.39 15.75 -8.80
C ALA A 495 2.80 15.17 -8.63
N ILE A 496 3.10 14.51 -7.51
CA ILE A 496 4.40 13.85 -7.29
C ILE A 496 4.54 12.58 -8.13
N HIS A 497 3.47 11.80 -8.28
CA HIS A 497 3.42 10.66 -9.20
C HIS A 497 3.78 11.07 -10.64
N GLY A 498 3.16 12.13 -11.15
CA GLY A 498 3.49 12.73 -12.46
C GLY A 498 4.93 13.22 -12.55
N ALA A 499 5.38 14.00 -11.55
CA ALA A 499 6.73 14.57 -11.52
C ALA A 499 7.86 13.51 -11.46
N VAL A 500 7.66 12.41 -10.73
CA VAL A 500 8.67 11.33 -10.61
C VAL A 500 8.63 10.37 -11.79
N GLY A 501 7.44 10.02 -12.29
CA GLY A 501 7.31 9.15 -13.45
C GLY A 501 7.88 9.81 -14.70
N GLY A 502 7.55 11.08 -14.91
CA GLY A 502 7.67 11.70 -16.21
C GLY A 502 6.46 11.35 -17.05
N GLU A 503 5.80 12.37 -17.59
CA GLU A 503 4.50 12.19 -18.23
C GLU A 503 4.59 12.19 -19.77
N ASP A 504 5.72 12.53 -20.43
CA ASP A 504 5.77 12.69 -21.90
C ASP A 504 6.88 11.89 -22.62
N ASP A 505 6.60 11.50 -23.87
CA ASP A 505 7.46 10.63 -24.70
C ASP A 505 8.79 11.28 -25.12
N ARG A 506 8.96 12.59 -24.88
CA ARG A 506 10.10 13.42 -25.31
C ARG A 506 11.04 13.77 -24.17
N THR A 507 10.54 13.97 -22.94
CA THR A 507 11.35 13.99 -21.70
C THR A 507 11.78 12.58 -21.32
N GLY A 508 10.92 11.61 -21.61
CA GLY A 508 10.94 10.29 -21.02
C GLY A 508 9.76 10.16 -20.05
N ALA A 509 9.08 9.02 -20.14
CA ALA A 509 8.05 8.59 -19.21
C ALA A 509 8.58 7.54 -18.22
N GLY A 510 7.76 7.12 -17.27
CA GLY A 510 8.18 6.21 -16.22
C GLY A 510 7.02 5.65 -15.41
N HIS A 511 7.31 4.69 -14.54
CA HIS A 511 6.27 3.85 -13.94
C HIS A 511 5.43 4.64 -12.92
N MET A 512 6.06 5.56 -12.18
CA MET A 512 5.39 6.38 -11.17
C MET A 512 4.21 7.23 -11.69
N SER A 513 4.11 7.53 -13.00
CA SER A 513 3.01 8.33 -13.54
C SER A 513 1.77 7.52 -13.93
N SER A 514 1.84 6.19 -14.05
CA SER A 514 0.67 5.33 -14.33
C SER A 514 0.18 4.58 -13.09
N VAL A 515 -1.11 4.63 -12.81
CA VAL A 515 -1.75 3.92 -11.68
C VAL A 515 -1.50 2.41 -11.78
N ALA A 516 -1.46 1.87 -13.01
CA ALA A 516 -1.33 0.44 -13.27
C ALA A 516 0.02 -0.14 -12.79
N VAL A 517 1.08 0.68 -12.75
CA VAL A 517 2.47 0.23 -12.54
C VAL A 517 3.29 1.04 -11.53
N ALA A 518 2.78 2.15 -10.99
CA ALA A 518 3.54 3.03 -10.09
C ALA A 518 4.13 2.32 -8.87
N ALA A 519 3.40 1.39 -8.26
CA ALA A 519 3.85 0.66 -7.06
C ALA A 519 5.05 -0.27 -7.30
N PHE A 520 5.38 -0.58 -8.56
CA PHE A 520 6.62 -1.30 -8.87
C PHE A 520 7.87 -0.43 -8.68
N ASP A 521 7.77 0.90 -8.65
CA ASP A 521 8.95 1.75 -8.45
C ASP A 521 9.29 1.86 -6.94
N PRO A 522 10.55 1.63 -6.52
CA PRO A 522 10.96 1.78 -5.13
C PRO A 522 10.67 3.16 -4.49
N ALA A 523 10.57 4.23 -5.29
CA ALA A 523 10.23 5.56 -4.81
C ALA A 523 8.76 5.70 -4.38
N PHE A 524 7.86 4.83 -4.86
CA PHE A 524 6.45 4.76 -4.47
C PHE A 524 6.31 4.69 -2.94
N TRP A 525 7.06 3.79 -2.32
CA TRP A 525 6.97 3.47 -0.90
C TRP A 525 7.45 4.63 -0.02
N LEU A 526 8.49 5.36 -0.45
CA LEU A 526 8.95 6.59 0.22
C LEU A 526 7.95 7.73 0.09
N HIS A 527 7.31 7.86 -1.08
CA HIS A 527 6.28 8.85 -1.36
C HIS A 527 5.03 8.60 -0.49
N HIS A 528 4.47 7.38 -0.53
CA HIS A 528 3.29 6.99 0.23
C HIS A 528 3.52 6.98 1.74
N CYS A 529 4.75 6.71 2.20
CA CYS A 529 5.12 6.92 3.61
C CYS A 529 5.01 8.40 4.03
N ASN A 530 5.31 9.36 3.15
CA ASN A 530 5.05 10.78 3.42
C ASN A 530 3.57 11.16 3.29
N ILE A 531 2.79 10.50 2.42
CA ILE A 531 1.33 10.66 2.38
C ILE A 531 0.70 10.23 3.71
N ASP A 532 1.17 9.12 4.29
CA ASP A 532 0.74 8.68 5.62
C ASP A 532 1.15 9.66 6.74
N ARG A 533 2.35 10.24 6.64
CA ARG A 533 2.81 11.30 7.54
C ARG A 533 1.96 12.57 7.46
N LEU A 534 1.56 12.98 6.27
CA LEU A 534 0.67 14.13 6.07
C LEU A 534 -0.74 13.86 6.62
N LEU A 535 -1.25 12.63 6.49
CA LEU A 535 -2.47 12.19 7.19
C LEU A 535 -2.30 12.31 8.71
N HIS A 536 -1.19 11.84 9.28
CA HIS A 536 -0.92 11.98 10.71
C HIS A 536 -0.91 13.45 11.17
N LEU A 537 -0.14 14.32 10.50
CA LEU A 537 -0.09 15.76 10.83
C LEU A 537 -1.47 16.42 10.78
N TRP A 538 -2.27 16.11 9.76
CA TRP A 538 -3.64 16.63 9.68
C TRP A 538 -4.52 16.09 10.82
N GLN A 539 -4.40 14.80 11.17
CA GLN A 539 -5.11 14.20 12.33
C GLN A 539 -4.71 14.86 13.65
N SER A 540 -3.42 15.19 13.84
CA SER A 540 -2.90 15.88 15.04
C SER A 540 -3.47 17.29 15.19
N SER A 541 -3.66 18.02 14.09
CA SER A 541 -4.30 19.34 14.10
C SER A 541 -5.84 19.27 14.13
N ASN A 542 -6.44 18.16 13.70
CA ASN A 542 -7.90 18.01 13.55
C ASN A 542 -8.46 16.75 14.27
N PRO A 543 -8.20 16.54 15.59
CA PRO A 543 -8.50 15.28 16.27
C PRO A 543 -10.00 14.93 16.32
N GLY A 544 -10.88 15.93 16.27
CA GLY A 544 -12.35 15.73 16.21
C GLY A 544 -12.91 15.42 14.82
N ASN A 545 -12.08 15.38 13.77
CA ASN A 545 -12.51 15.36 12.37
C ASN A 545 -12.22 14.01 11.72
N TRP A 546 -13.26 13.25 11.39
CA TRP A 546 -13.11 11.90 10.82
C TRP A 546 -14.28 11.52 9.92
N PHE A 547 -13.99 11.25 8.65
CA PHE A 547 -14.99 11.02 7.60
C PHE A 547 -16.07 12.12 7.58
N ARG A 548 -17.33 11.75 7.82
CA ARG A 548 -18.51 12.64 7.83
C ARG A 548 -18.96 13.00 9.25
N GLN A 549 -18.19 12.62 10.29
CA GLN A 549 -18.53 12.92 11.68
C GLN A 549 -18.36 14.42 11.97
N HIS A 550 -19.28 14.99 12.76
CA HIS A 550 -19.15 16.35 13.27
C HIS A 550 -18.27 16.39 14.54
N PRO A 551 -17.50 17.47 14.78
CA PRO A 551 -16.75 17.63 16.02
C PRO A 551 -17.65 17.45 17.25
N GLY A 552 -17.23 16.57 18.17
CA GLY A 552 -17.99 16.26 19.40
C GLY A 552 -19.08 15.18 19.25
N GLN A 553 -19.35 14.65 18.05
CA GLN A 553 -20.13 13.42 17.94
C GLN A 553 -19.33 12.25 18.52
N LYS A 554 -19.93 11.52 19.47
CA LYS A 554 -19.41 10.19 19.85
C LYS A 554 -19.43 9.28 18.61
N PRO A 555 -18.47 8.35 18.46
CA PRO A 555 -18.54 7.32 17.45
C PRO A 555 -19.88 6.58 17.59
N VAL A 556 -20.74 6.68 16.59
CA VAL A 556 -21.93 5.85 16.52
C VAL A 556 -21.46 4.46 16.15
N GLU A 557 -21.65 3.49 17.06
CA GLU A 557 -21.63 2.08 16.70
C GLU A 557 -22.78 1.84 15.70
N GLN A 558 -22.50 1.99 14.41
CA GLN A 558 -23.38 1.43 13.41
C GLN A 558 -23.36 -0.09 13.60
N PRO A 559 -24.52 -0.77 13.64
CA PRO A 559 -24.56 -2.21 13.82
C PRO A 559 -23.72 -2.87 12.71
N ARG A 560 -23.00 -3.95 13.06
CA ARG A 560 -22.27 -4.73 12.05
C ARG A 560 -23.26 -5.06 10.92
N PRO A 561 -22.95 -4.75 9.65
CA PRO A 561 -23.83 -5.13 8.55
C PRO A 561 -24.03 -6.65 8.59
N ASP A 562 -25.29 -7.08 8.44
CA ASP A 562 -25.65 -8.49 8.44
C ASP A 562 -24.85 -9.24 7.38
N HIS A 563 -24.24 -10.38 7.74
CA HIS A 563 -23.40 -11.18 6.86
C HIS A 563 -24.10 -11.56 5.55
N ASP A 564 -25.43 -11.70 5.53
CA ASP A 564 -26.17 -11.98 4.30
C ASP A 564 -26.44 -10.73 3.43
N THR A 565 -26.32 -9.52 3.97
CA THR A 565 -26.42 -8.26 3.19
C THR A 565 -25.10 -7.82 2.53
N ILE A 566 -23.97 -8.47 2.85
CA ILE A 566 -22.64 -8.13 2.30
C ILE A 566 -22.42 -8.72 0.89
N LYS A 567 -23.34 -9.56 0.39
CA LYS A 567 -23.26 -10.15 -0.96
C LYS A 567 -23.52 -9.17 -2.10
N GLU A 568 -23.99 -7.96 -1.81
CA GLU A 568 -23.99 -6.85 -2.76
C GLU A 568 -22.90 -5.84 -2.37
N GLN A 569 -21.83 -5.82 -3.16
CA GLN A 569 -20.82 -4.76 -3.12
C GLN A 569 -21.53 -3.44 -3.47
N ARG A 570 -21.89 -2.61 -2.48
CA ARG A 570 -22.55 -1.31 -2.72
C ARG A 570 -21.84 -0.57 -3.86
N PRO A 571 -22.52 -0.23 -4.96
CA PRO A 571 -21.87 0.44 -6.07
C PRO A 571 -21.34 1.79 -5.60
N ALA A 572 -20.07 2.09 -5.92
CA ALA A 572 -19.54 3.43 -5.75
C ALA A 572 -20.31 4.41 -6.67
N PRO A 573 -20.51 5.68 -6.26
CA PRO A 573 -20.10 6.29 -5.00
C PRO A 573 -21.21 6.24 -3.94
N ALA A 574 -21.58 5.07 -3.42
CA ALA A 574 -22.06 5.02 -2.05
C ALA A 574 -21.06 5.78 -1.14
N ASP A 575 -21.57 6.57 -0.21
CA ASP A 575 -20.74 7.36 0.67
C ASP A 575 -20.02 6.44 1.67
N LEU A 576 -18.72 6.24 1.43
CA LEU A 576 -17.90 5.31 2.19
C LEU A 576 -17.77 5.76 3.64
N SER A 577 -17.88 4.78 4.53
CA SER A 577 -17.78 4.90 5.97
C SER A 577 -16.37 4.51 6.45
N PRO A 578 -15.98 4.95 7.65
CA PRO A 578 -14.73 4.47 8.24
C PRO A 578 -14.76 2.98 8.67
N GLN A 579 -15.91 2.30 8.52
CA GLN A 579 -16.09 0.87 8.79
C GLN A 579 -15.94 0.00 7.54
N ASP A 580 -15.96 0.61 6.33
CA ASP A 580 -15.83 -0.16 5.09
C ASP A 580 -14.45 -0.86 5.01
N PRO A 581 -14.42 -2.11 4.52
CA PRO A 581 -13.22 -2.92 4.56
C PRO A 581 -12.16 -2.42 3.57
N LEU A 582 -10.96 -2.16 4.08
CA LEU A 582 -9.74 -1.87 3.34
C LEU A 582 -9.20 -3.16 2.69
N ARG A 583 -10.00 -3.76 1.80
CA ARG A 583 -9.60 -4.94 1.03
C ARG A 583 -8.34 -4.62 0.22
N PRO A 584 -7.36 -5.54 0.14
CA PRO A 584 -7.40 -6.94 0.54
C PRO A 584 -6.75 -7.22 1.91
N PHE A 585 -6.68 -6.23 2.81
CA PHE A 585 -5.83 -6.29 3.99
C PHE A 585 -6.51 -6.97 5.19
N HIS A 586 -6.12 -8.21 5.48
CA HIS A 586 -6.64 -8.99 6.62
C HIS A 586 -5.96 -8.62 7.95
N VAL A 587 -6.76 -8.60 9.03
CA VAL A 587 -6.31 -8.45 10.42
C VAL A 587 -5.91 -9.82 11.02
N SER A 588 -6.61 -10.89 10.64
CA SER A 588 -6.40 -12.26 11.10
C SER A 588 -6.41 -13.28 9.95
N MET A 589 -6.43 -14.58 10.27
CA MET A 589 -6.51 -15.65 9.26
C MET A 589 -7.95 -15.89 8.75
N ASP A 590 -8.94 -15.16 9.28
CA ASP A 590 -10.35 -15.33 8.93
C ASP A 590 -10.71 -14.46 7.71
N GLN A 591 -11.35 -15.07 6.69
CA GLN A 591 -11.45 -14.53 5.32
C GLN A 591 -12.37 -13.29 5.15
N ASP A 592 -13.05 -12.88 6.22
CA ASP A 592 -13.93 -11.72 6.26
C ASP A 592 -13.41 -10.61 7.22
N ASP A 593 -12.29 -10.86 7.92
CA ASP A 593 -11.73 -9.97 8.94
C ASP A 593 -10.70 -9.00 8.33
N PHE A 594 -11.22 -7.98 7.63
CA PHE A 594 -10.43 -6.92 7.00
C PHE A 594 -10.20 -5.73 7.93
N TYR A 595 -9.05 -5.06 7.74
CA TYR A 595 -8.82 -3.74 8.30
C TYR A 595 -9.89 -2.75 7.84
N ASN A 596 -10.29 -1.83 8.70
CA ASN A 596 -11.08 -0.65 8.37
C ASN A 596 -10.36 0.63 8.83
N SER A 597 -10.86 1.78 8.36
CA SER A 597 -10.22 3.08 8.63
C SER A 597 -10.12 3.42 10.12
N ASN A 598 -11.08 3.01 10.95
CA ASN A 598 -11.00 3.23 12.41
C ASN A 598 -9.86 2.45 13.05
N GLN A 599 -9.66 1.18 12.68
CA GLN A 599 -8.60 0.33 13.25
C GLN A 599 -7.19 0.87 12.97
N VAL A 600 -6.99 1.61 11.88
CA VAL A 600 -5.69 2.21 11.52
C VAL A 600 -5.63 3.72 11.78
N ARG A 601 -6.54 4.27 12.57
CA ARG A 601 -6.59 5.72 12.82
C ARG A 601 -5.41 6.21 13.67
N ASN A 602 -5.02 5.47 14.71
CA ASN A 602 -3.88 5.76 15.58
C ASN A 602 -2.65 4.95 15.12
N VAL A 603 -1.52 5.61 14.86
CA VAL A 603 -0.29 4.95 14.38
C VAL A 603 0.48 4.22 15.48
N GLU A 604 0.40 4.67 16.73
CA GLU A 604 1.11 4.06 17.85
C GLU A 604 0.53 2.68 18.20
N ALA A 605 -0.79 2.53 18.04
CA ALA A 605 -1.47 1.23 18.08
C ALA A 605 -1.05 0.27 16.94
N LEU A 606 -0.31 0.77 15.94
CA LEU A 606 0.30 0.03 14.83
C LEU A 606 1.82 -0.09 14.99
N ASN A 607 2.37 0.22 16.18
CA ASN A 607 3.77 0.11 16.56
C ASN A 607 4.76 0.91 15.69
N TYR A 608 4.33 2.05 15.16
CA TYR A 608 5.22 3.05 14.56
C TYR A 608 4.75 4.47 14.90
N THR A 609 5.67 5.42 14.87
CA THR A 609 5.34 6.85 15.00
C THR A 609 6.26 7.69 14.10
N TYR A 610 6.33 9.01 14.27
CA TYR A 610 7.14 9.90 13.43
C TYR A 610 8.17 10.71 14.22
N ASP A 611 9.26 11.10 13.55
CA ASP A 611 10.43 11.78 14.13
C ASP A 611 10.21 13.21 14.68
N TYR A 612 9.00 13.75 14.56
CA TYR A 612 8.59 15.06 15.09
C TYR A 612 7.58 14.99 16.24
N VAL A 613 7.19 13.79 16.73
CA VAL A 613 6.06 13.68 17.66
C VAL A 613 6.31 14.41 18.98
N ASP A 614 7.53 14.37 19.52
CA ASP A 614 7.96 15.14 20.70
C ASP A 614 7.81 16.68 20.53
N GLU A 615 7.78 17.19 19.29
CA GLU A 615 7.57 18.62 19.02
C GLU A 615 6.08 19.02 19.06
N ILE A 616 5.16 18.05 19.03
CA ILE A 616 3.71 18.27 18.97
C ILE A 616 2.93 17.74 20.18
N THR A 617 3.55 16.93 21.04
CA THR A 617 2.98 16.42 22.30
C THR A 617 3.31 17.30 23.50
N ASP A 618 2.63 17.11 24.63
CA ASP A 618 3.02 17.65 25.93
C ASP A 618 3.95 16.71 26.73
N GLU A 619 4.20 17.02 28.00
CA GLU A 619 5.05 16.23 28.90
C GLU A 619 4.47 14.85 29.29
N PHE A 620 3.20 14.59 28.97
CA PHE A 620 2.53 13.30 29.17
C PHE A 620 2.45 12.48 27.87
N GLY A 621 2.85 13.06 26.73
CA GLY A 621 2.72 12.45 25.40
C GLY A 621 1.40 12.77 24.69
N ASP A 622 0.53 13.60 25.27
CA ASP A 622 -0.74 13.95 24.64
C ASP A 622 -0.52 14.95 23.49
N VAL A 623 -1.05 14.65 22.30
CA VAL A 623 -0.91 15.50 21.11
C VAL A 623 -1.68 16.81 21.30
N ILE A 624 -0.97 17.95 21.21
CA ILE A 624 -1.53 19.29 21.37
C ILE A 624 -1.70 19.95 19.99
N PRO A 625 -2.93 20.18 19.49
CA PRO A 625 -3.17 20.77 18.16
C PRO A 625 -2.45 22.12 17.95
N ALA A 626 -2.33 22.95 18.99
CA ALA A 626 -1.58 24.20 18.92
C ALA A 626 -0.07 24.00 18.66
N LYS A 627 0.54 22.95 19.24
CA LYS A 627 1.94 22.59 18.95
C LYS A 627 2.09 21.99 17.56
N SER A 628 1.14 21.15 17.12
CA SER A 628 1.06 20.65 15.74
C SER A 628 1.02 21.80 14.72
N ASN A 629 0.12 22.77 14.92
CA ASN A 629 0.03 23.97 14.10
C ASN A 629 1.33 24.80 14.13
N ALA A 630 2.00 24.92 15.28
CA ALA A 630 3.30 25.60 15.38
C ALA A 630 4.43 24.85 14.64
N TYR A 631 4.44 23.51 14.64
CA TYR A 631 5.34 22.68 13.83
C TYR A 631 5.08 22.89 12.33
N ILE A 632 3.82 22.79 11.89
CA ILE A 632 3.40 22.99 10.49
C ILE A 632 3.79 24.40 10.00
N ASN A 633 3.50 25.44 10.80
CA ASN A 633 3.88 26.82 10.52
C ASN A 633 5.40 26.99 10.36
N ARG A 634 6.20 26.36 11.23
CA ARG A 634 7.68 26.40 11.17
C ARG A 634 8.23 25.64 9.97
N ARG A 635 7.66 24.49 9.62
CA ARG A 635 8.17 23.57 8.59
C ARG A 635 7.76 23.99 7.18
N TYR A 636 6.48 24.30 6.97
CA TYR A 636 5.89 24.54 5.65
C TYR A 636 5.42 25.98 5.44
N GLY A 637 5.08 26.71 6.51
CA GLY A 637 4.58 28.08 6.44
C GLY A 637 5.54 29.09 5.81
N PRO A 638 5.03 30.30 5.49
CA PRO A 638 5.83 31.37 4.90
C PRO A 638 6.85 31.96 5.89
N GLU A 639 7.88 32.62 5.36
CA GLU A 639 8.95 33.23 6.17
C GLU A 639 8.43 34.34 7.09
N LYS A 640 9.08 34.54 8.26
CA LYS A 640 8.69 35.54 9.26
C LYS A 640 8.56 36.96 8.69
N GLU A 641 9.36 37.32 7.70
CA GLU A 641 9.32 38.63 7.04
C GLU A 641 7.98 38.89 6.33
N ALA A 642 7.30 37.85 5.83
CA ALA A 642 5.99 37.97 5.18
C ALA A 642 4.90 38.53 6.12
N PHE A 643 5.07 38.36 7.44
CA PHE A 643 4.15 38.83 8.47
C PHE A 643 4.48 40.24 9.00
N LYS A 644 5.63 40.84 8.64
CA LYS A 644 6.02 42.18 9.14
C LYS A 644 5.22 43.32 8.49
N THR A 645 4.62 43.09 7.33
CA THR A 645 3.88 44.12 6.58
C THR A 645 2.39 43.99 6.83
N LEU A 646 1.83 44.91 7.61
CA LEU A 646 0.39 45.01 7.90
C LEU A 646 -0.39 45.51 6.67
N LYS A 647 -0.52 44.67 5.64
CA LYS A 647 -1.34 44.93 4.45
C LYS A 647 -2.16 43.68 4.09
N PRO A 648 -3.43 43.84 3.70
CA PRO A 648 -4.21 42.73 3.15
C PRO A 648 -3.46 42.10 1.96
N GLN A 649 -3.18 40.80 2.04
CA GLN A 649 -2.62 40.06 0.93
C GLN A 649 -3.75 39.33 0.21
N TYR A 650 -4.07 39.74 -1.01
CA TYR A 650 -5.12 39.08 -1.79
C TYR A 650 -4.67 37.68 -2.21
N ASP A 651 -5.55 36.70 -2.06
CA ASP A 651 -5.23 35.28 -2.22
C ASP A 651 -5.92 34.67 -3.45
N PRO A 652 -5.35 34.81 -4.66
CA PRO A 652 -5.87 34.16 -5.84
C PRO A 652 -5.65 32.63 -5.78
N VAL A 653 -6.69 31.87 -6.10
CA VAL A 653 -6.65 30.41 -6.27
C VAL A 653 -7.48 30.00 -7.50
N ILE A 654 -7.01 28.99 -8.23
CA ILE A 654 -7.78 28.35 -9.30
C ILE A 654 -8.38 27.07 -8.74
N ASN A 655 -9.71 26.97 -8.73
CA ASN A 655 -10.42 25.73 -8.45
C ASN A 655 -10.80 25.06 -9.77
N VAL A 656 -10.72 23.73 -9.81
CA VAL A 656 -11.10 22.93 -10.99
C VAL A 656 -11.96 21.77 -10.54
N ILE A 657 -13.09 21.56 -11.21
CA ILE A 657 -13.85 20.31 -11.22
C ILE A 657 -13.62 19.68 -12.60
N TYR A 658 -13.42 18.37 -12.66
CA TYR A 658 -13.14 17.63 -13.88
C TYR A 658 -13.61 16.17 -13.79
N ASP A 659 -13.85 15.53 -14.93
CA ASP A 659 -14.07 14.08 -14.99
C ASP A 659 -12.73 13.37 -15.16
N ARG A 660 -12.22 12.72 -14.10
CA ARG A 660 -10.98 11.92 -14.16
C ARG A 660 -11.06 10.82 -15.22
N TYR A 661 -12.27 10.34 -15.56
CA TYR A 661 -12.53 9.25 -16.48
C TYR A 661 -12.88 9.70 -17.91
N ALA A 662 -12.73 11.00 -18.20
CA ALA A 662 -12.70 11.50 -19.57
C ALA A 662 -11.66 10.74 -20.42
N PHE A 663 -11.84 10.70 -21.74
CA PHE A 663 -10.96 9.98 -22.67
C PHE A 663 -10.79 8.49 -22.31
N ASN A 664 -11.86 7.87 -21.83
CA ASN A 664 -11.90 6.49 -21.34
C ASN A 664 -10.87 6.21 -20.24
N GLY A 665 -10.71 7.15 -19.29
CA GLY A 665 -9.78 7.02 -18.16
C GLY A 665 -8.32 7.32 -18.47
N ARG A 666 -7.95 7.55 -19.74
CA ARG A 666 -6.59 7.94 -20.12
C ARG A 666 -6.13 9.16 -19.32
N ALA A 667 -4.94 9.08 -18.71
CA ALA A 667 -4.40 10.18 -17.91
C ALA A 667 -4.11 11.43 -18.77
N TYR A 668 -4.35 12.60 -18.17
CA TYR A 668 -4.13 13.90 -18.79
C TYR A 668 -3.82 14.95 -17.72
N SER A 669 -3.28 16.09 -18.13
CA SER A 669 -2.81 17.13 -17.22
C SER A 669 -3.37 18.49 -17.64
N PHE A 670 -4.04 19.18 -16.72
CA PHE A 670 -4.33 20.61 -16.88
C PHE A 670 -3.05 21.41 -16.59
N LEU A 671 -2.76 22.40 -17.42
CA LEU A 671 -1.58 23.25 -17.34
C LEU A 671 -2.01 24.72 -17.35
N PHE A 672 -1.53 25.51 -16.38
CA PHE A 672 -1.89 26.91 -16.20
C PHE A 672 -0.67 27.81 -16.33
N PHE A 673 -0.83 28.92 -17.03
CA PHE A 673 0.26 29.80 -17.42
C PHE A 673 -0.05 31.27 -17.13
N LEU A 674 0.95 32.03 -16.71
CA LEU A 674 0.86 33.46 -16.50
C LEU A 674 1.70 34.21 -17.55
N GLY A 675 1.01 34.92 -18.44
CA GLY A 675 1.61 35.65 -19.56
C GLY A 675 1.59 34.87 -20.88
N ASN A 676 2.53 35.20 -21.77
CA ASN A 676 2.60 34.64 -23.11
C ASN A 676 3.20 33.21 -23.13
N LEU A 677 2.89 32.46 -24.18
CA LEU A 677 3.44 31.12 -24.46
C LEU A 677 4.44 31.20 -25.61
N ASP A 678 5.58 30.56 -25.47
CA ASP A 678 6.53 30.35 -26.57
C ASP A 678 6.04 29.18 -27.44
N LYS A 679 5.62 29.45 -28.67
CA LYS A 679 5.08 28.43 -29.59
C LYS A 679 6.11 27.35 -29.99
N THR A 680 7.40 27.56 -29.73
CA THR A 680 8.46 26.57 -29.99
C THR A 680 8.71 25.61 -28.83
N VAL A 681 8.22 25.94 -27.62
CA VAL A 681 8.48 25.20 -26.38
C VAL A 681 7.28 24.29 -26.03
N PRO A 682 7.48 23.00 -25.70
CA PRO A 682 6.40 22.13 -25.22
C PRO A 682 5.69 22.71 -23.99
N TYR A 683 4.37 22.52 -23.88
CA TYR A 683 3.56 23.14 -22.82
C TYR A 683 4.11 22.93 -21.40
N LYS A 684 4.51 21.70 -21.04
CA LYS A 684 5.07 21.38 -19.71
C LYS A 684 6.41 22.10 -19.41
N ARG A 685 7.10 22.60 -20.44
CA ARG A 685 8.41 23.28 -20.33
C ARG A 685 8.33 24.82 -20.37
N GLN A 686 7.15 25.40 -20.59
CA GLN A 686 6.94 26.85 -20.67
C GLN A 686 7.46 27.58 -19.42
N THR A 687 8.14 28.72 -19.59
CA THR A 687 8.62 29.54 -18.46
C THR A 687 7.46 30.23 -17.72
N SER A 688 6.35 30.47 -18.42
CA SER A 688 5.10 31.00 -17.89
C SER A 688 4.23 29.96 -17.16
N LEU A 689 4.57 28.67 -17.16
CA LEU A 689 3.80 27.63 -16.44
C LEU A 689 3.87 27.87 -14.92
N ILE A 690 2.72 28.16 -14.30
CA ILE A 690 2.58 28.50 -12.87
C ILE A 690 1.96 27.39 -12.02
N GLY A 691 1.37 26.38 -12.64
CA GLY A 691 0.81 25.23 -11.93
C GLY A 691 0.15 24.22 -12.86
N SER A 692 -0.12 23.04 -12.33
CA SER A 692 -0.67 21.91 -13.06
C SER A 692 -1.56 21.04 -12.17
N ILE A 693 -2.45 20.27 -12.80
CA ILE A 693 -3.26 19.23 -12.14
C ILE A 693 -3.14 17.98 -13.01
N PHE A 694 -2.51 16.93 -12.47
CA PHE A 694 -2.45 15.61 -13.10
C PHE A 694 -3.60 14.74 -12.62
N THR A 695 -4.31 14.08 -13.54
CA THR A 695 -5.50 13.31 -13.20
C THR A 695 -5.21 11.93 -12.59
N PHE A 696 -3.99 11.40 -12.75
CA PHE A 696 -3.51 10.09 -12.27
C PHE A 696 -4.59 8.99 -12.36
N SER A 697 -4.74 8.45 -13.57
CA SER A 697 -5.80 7.51 -13.93
C SER A 697 -5.24 6.37 -14.79
N THR A 698 -6.06 5.35 -15.06
CA THR A 698 -5.76 4.23 -15.97
C THR A 698 -6.67 4.29 -17.19
N THR A 699 -6.13 3.93 -18.35
CA THR A 699 -6.94 3.74 -19.56
C THR A 699 -7.85 2.52 -19.38
N MET A 700 -9.08 2.60 -19.90
CA MET A 700 -10.08 1.53 -19.93
C MET A 700 -10.58 1.37 -21.37
N GLU A 701 -10.11 0.35 -22.09
CA GLU A 701 -10.48 0.14 -23.49
C GLU A 701 -11.87 -0.52 -23.62
N GLY A 702 -12.82 0.17 -24.28
CA GLY A 702 -14.07 -0.43 -24.74
C GLY A 702 -14.97 -1.00 -23.62
N SER A 703 -15.03 -2.32 -23.53
CA SER A 703 -15.84 -3.08 -22.55
C SER A 703 -15.02 -3.69 -21.40
N ASP A 704 -13.69 -3.62 -21.51
CA ASP A 704 -12.74 -4.27 -20.63
C ASP A 704 -12.76 -3.62 -19.24
N VAL A 705 -12.62 -4.43 -18.19
CA VAL A 705 -12.55 -3.92 -16.80
C VAL A 705 -11.27 -4.41 -16.15
N THR A 706 -10.22 -3.62 -16.30
CA THR A 706 -8.94 -3.82 -15.60
C THR A 706 -9.02 -3.33 -14.15
N CYS A 707 -9.61 -2.16 -13.91
CA CYS A 707 -9.81 -1.60 -12.57
C CYS A 707 -11.30 -1.47 -12.25
N ARG A 708 -11.81 -2.37 -11.40
CA ARG A 708 -13.21 -2.35 -10.94
C ARG A 708 -13.63 -1.01 -10.33
N SER A 709 -12.75 -0.40 -9.52
CA SER A 709 -13.03 0.90 -8.88
C SER A 709 -13.21 2.01 -9.92
N CYS A 710 -12.30 2.12 -10.89
CA CYS A 710 -12.39 3.11 -11.97
C CYS A 710 -13.64 2.89 -12.84
N TYR A 711 -13.93 1.65 -13.21
CA TYR A 711 -15.13 1.31 -13.99
C TYR A 711 -16.42 1.75 -13.28
N VAL A 712 -16.58 1.41 -11.99
CA VAL A 712 -17.80 1.76 -11.24
C VAL A 712 -17.91 3.29 -11.07
N GLN A 713 -16.80 3.98 -10.78
CA GLN A 713 -16.79 5.44 -10.66
C GLN A 713 -17.08 6.16 -12.00
N GLN A 714 -16.57 5.66 -13.12
CA GLN A 714 -16.89 6.18 -14.45
C GLN A 714 -18.38 5.97 -14.78
N LYS A 715 -18.93 4.78 -14.52
CA LYS A 715 -20.36 4.49 -14.75
C LYS A 715 -21.29 5.35 -13.91
N ALA A 716 -20.89 5.69 -12.69
CA ALA A 716 -21.61 6.62 -11.82
C ALA A 716 -21.25 8.10 -12.06
N HIS A 717 -20.38 8.41 -13.04
CA HIS A 717 -19.93 9.74 -13.41
C HIS A 717 -19.43 10.56 -12.21
N VAL A 718 -18.53 9.95 -11.43
CA VAL A 718 -17.88 10.57 -10.26
C VAL A 718 -16.84 11.57 -10.71
N LEU A 719 -17.14 12.86 -10.52
CA LEU A 719 -16.18 13.93 -10.80
C LEU A 719 -15.08 14.00 -9.72
N SER A 720 -13.95 14.57 -10.11
CA SER A 720 -12.84 14.97 -9.25
C SER A 720 -12.77 16.49 -9.12
N ARG A 721 -12.07 16.97 -8.09
CA ARG A 721 -11.77 18.38 -7.83
C ARG A 721 -10.28 18.59 -7.56
N ALA A 722 -9.83 19.83 -7.76
CA ALA A 722 -8.47 20.26 -7.48
C ALA A 722 -8.39 21.78 -7.26
N GLN A 723 -7.29 22.23 -6.66
CA GLN A 723 -6.96 23.65 -6.46
C GLN A 723 -5.49 23.94 -6.80
N ILE A 724 -5.22 25.08 -7.42
CA ILE A 724 -3.88 25.64 -7.59
C ILE A 724 -3.82 26.98 -6.85
N PRO A 725 -3.04 27.07 -5.75
CA PRO A 725 -2.76 28.34 -5.09
C PRO A 725 -1.91 29.26 -5.98
N LEU A 726 -2.30 30.53 -6.15
CA LEU A 726 -1.56 31.50 -6.96
C LEU A 726 -0.83 32.59 -6.15
N THR A 727 -1.08 32.71 -4.84
CA THR A 727 -0.49 33.76 -3.98
C THR A 727 1.03 33.87 -4.05
N ALA A 728 1.72 32.73 -4.14
CA ALA A 728 3.16 32.71 -4.11
C ALA A 728 3.81 32.96 -5.49
N VAL A 729 3.00 32.96 -6.57
CA VAL A 729 3.44 33.13 -7.97
C VAL A 729 2.95 34.43 -8.62
N VAL A 730 1.85 35.00 -8.14
CA VAL A 730 1.37 36.34 -8.52
C VAL A 730 2.03 37.36 -7.59
N PRO A 731 2.85 38.29 -8.11
CA PRO A 731 3.50 39.34 -7.31
C PRO A 731 2.48 40.14 -6.49
N SER A 732 2.87 40.63 -5.30
CA SER A 732 2.03 41.49 -4.46
C SER A 732 1.51 42.73 -5.20
N ASP A 733 2.35 43.27 -6.07
CA ASP A 733 2.15 44.53 -6.77
C ASP A 733 1.17 44.39 -7.96
N ASP A 734 0.98 43.15 -8.44
CA ASP A 734 -0.05 42.76 -9.41
C ASP A 734 -1.38 42.33 -8.72
N ARG A 735 -1.40 42.29 -7.37
CA ARG A 735 -2.61 42.03 -6.57
C ARG A 735 -2.83 43.04 -5.43
N PRO A 736 -2.80 44.38 -5.65
CA PRO A 736 -3.00 45.38 -4.60
C PRO A 736 -4.47 45.55 -4.18
N SER A 737 -5.42 45.10 -5.00
CA SER A 737 -6.85 44.96 -4.66
C SER A 737 -7.45 43.71 -5.31
N ARG A 738 -8.68 43.31 -4.91
CA ARG A 738 -9.41 42.23 -5.61
C ARG A 738 -9.64 42.54 -7.08
N LEU A 739 -9.92 43.81 -7.40
CA LEU A 739 -10.24 44.26 -8.75
C LEU A 739 -9.00 44.19 -9.65
N GLU A 740 -7.89 44.77 -9.21
CA GLU A 740 -6.65 44.78 -9.98
C GLU A 740 -6.05 43.37 -10.12
N CYS A 741 -6.11 42.55 -9.06
CA CYS A 741 -5.72 41.13 -9.11
C CYS A 741 -6.54 40.35 -10.15
N ARG A 742 -7.87 40.57 -10.19
CA ARG A 742 -8.75 39.99 -11.20
C ARG A 742 -8.36 40.46 -12.59
N ASP A 743 -8.25 41.76 -12.82
CA ASP A 743 -8.01 42.35 -14.14
C ASP A 743 -6.63 41.91 -14.69
N PHE A 744 -5.63 41.80 -13.82
CA PHE A 744 -4.33 41.22 -14.13
C PHE A 744 -4.44 39.73 -14.53
N LEU A 745 -5.18 38.92 -13.78
CA LEU A 745 -5.33 37.50 -14.05
C LEU A 745 -6.20 37.23 -15.28
N GLU A 746 -7.31 37.93 -15.50
CA GLU A 746 -8.11 37.83 -16.74
C GLU A 746 -7.25 38.17 -17.97
N LYS A 747 -6.41 39.21 -17.87
CA LYS A 747 -5.51 39.59 -18.96
C LYS A 747 -4.41 38.57 -19.23
N ASN A 748 -3.79 37.99 -18.20
CA ASN A 748 -2.55 37.21 -18.34
C ASN A 748 -2.68 35.69 -18.14
N LEU A 749 -3.70 35.19 -17.45
CA LEU A 749 -3.87 33.77 -17.17
C LEU A 749 -4.32 33.02 -18.43
N ARG A 750 -3.66 31.90 -18.73
CA ARG A 750 -4.01 30.97 -19.81
C ARG A 750 -4.01 29.55 -19.25
N TRP A 751 -4.74 28.65 -19.91
CA TRP A 751 -4.68 27.23 -19.57
C TRP A 751 -4.86 26.35 -20.80
N THR A 752 -4.42 25.09 -20.70
CA THR A 752 -4.74 24.02 -21.64
C THR A 752 -4.80 22.68 -20.91
N ALA A 753 -5.36 21.66 -21.54
CA ALA A 753 -5.21 20.28 -21.11
C ALA A 753 -4.35 19.53 -22.13
N VAL A 754 -3.45 18.67 -21.67
CA VAL A 754 -2.59 17.83 -22.53
C VAL A 754 -2.68 16.37 -22.12
N TYR A 755 -2.59 15.47 -23.10
CA TYR A 755 -2.29 14.06 -22.82
C TYR A 755 -0.84 13.92 -22.34
N GLU A 756 -0.50 12.72 -21.88
CA GLU A 756 0.86 12.28 -21.56
C GLU A 756 1.86 12.71 -22.65
N ASN A 757 1.66 12.28 -23.90
CA ASN A 757 2.50 12.63 -25.07
C ASN A 757 2.61 14.14 -25.43
N GLY A 758 2.12 15.03 -24.57
CA GLY A 758 2.25 16.48 -24.66
C GLY A 758 1.35 17.14 -25.72
N ARG A 759 0.53 16.36 -26.44
CA ARG A 759 -0.47 16.90 -27.37
C ARG A 759 -1.63 17.50 -26.58
N ALA A 760 -2.14 18.62 -27.07
CA ALA A 760 -3.36 19.22 -26.52
C ALA A 760 -4.54 18.25 -26.65
N VAL A 761 -5.37 18.25 -25.62
CA VAL A 761 -6.61 17.47 -25.54
C VAL A 761 -7.71 18.15 -26.37
N GLU A 762 -8.56 17.36 -27.01
CA GLU A 762 -9.72 17.86 -27.75
C GLU A 762 -10.77 18.42 -26.79
N ARG A 763 -11.22 19.66 -27.04
CA ARG A 763 -12.17 20.37 -26.15
C ARG A 763 -13.47 19.61 -25.96
N ASP A 764 -13.95 18.93 -27.00
CA ASP A 764 -15.22 18.19 -26.99
C ASP A 764 -15.23 17.03 -26.00
N GLY A 765 -14.08 16.57 -25.51
CA GLY A 765 -13.99 15.57 -24.44
C GLY A 765 -13.94 16.14 -23.02
N LEU A 766 -13.87 17.46 -22.84
CA LEU A 766 -13.78 18.14 -21.53
C LEU A 766 -15.14 18.66 -21.04
N LYS A 767 -16.23 17.95 -21.31
CA LYS A 767 -17.62 18.43 -21.17
C LYS A 767 -18.01 18.87 -19.76
N ASP A 768 -17.47 18.23 -18.72
CA ASP A 768 -17.79 18.48 -17.31
C ASP A 768 -16.71 19.28 -16.56
N VAL A 769 -15.81 19.95 -17.29
CA VAL A 769 -14.76 20.78 -16.69
C VAL A 769 -15.30 22.15 -16.28
N LYS A 770 -15.28 22.45 -14.97
CA LYS A 770 -15.54 23.78 -14.40
C LYS A 770 -14.27 24.30 -13.74
N ILE A 771 -13.63 25.28 -14.38
CA ILE A 771 -12.52 26.04 -13.80
C ILE A 771 -13.11 27.33 -13.19
N THR A 772 -12.69 27.72 -12.00
CA THR A 772 -13.15 28.94 -11.30
C THR A 772 -11.97 29.64 -10.64
N LEU A 773 -11.69 30.89 -11.03
CA LEU A 773 -10.79 31.77 -10.30
C LEU A 773 -11.53 32.33 -9.07
N SER A 774 -10.91 32.25 -7.89
CA SER A 774 -11.39 32.86 -6.65
C SER A 774 -10.29 33.72 -6.04
N ILE A 775 -10.63 34.91 -5.52
CA ILE A 775 -9.67 35.82 -4.90
C ILE A 775 -10.10 36.07 -3.46
N GLY A 776 -9.44 35.37 -2.54
CA GLY A 776 -9.59 35.58 -1.11
C GLY A 776 -8.86 36.83 -0.61
N VAL A 777 -8.91 37.04 0.70
CA VAL A 777 -8.06 38.00 1.41
C VAL A 777 -7.40 37.24 2.55
N ASN A 778 -6.07 37.19 2.53
CA ASN A 778 -5.27 36.74 3.64
C ASN A 778 -4.91 37.96 4.50
N GLU A 779 -5.55 38.06 5.66
CA GLU A 779 -5.24 39.05 6.69
C GLU A 779 -4.01 38.58 7.49
N LEU A 780 -2.82 38.73 6.89
CA LEU A 780 -1.57 38.55 7.62
C LEU A 780 -1.51 39.59 8.74
N VAL A 781 -1.67 39.10 9.97
CA VAL A 781 -1.87 39.83 11.24
C VAL A 781 -3.30 40.35 11.47
N LYS A 782 -4.09 39.55 12.20
CA LYS A 782 -5.04 40.12 13.17
C LYS A 782 -4.25 40.64 14.38
N ILE A 783 -4.69 41.78 14.90
CA ILE A 783 -4.11 42.47 16.06
C ILE A 783 -3.97 41.48 17.24
N PRO A 784 -2.83 41.43 17.96
CA PRO A 784 -2.72 40.62 19.17
C PRO A 784 -3.82 41.01 20.17
N ALA A 785 -4.47 40.01 20.77
CA ALA A 785 -5.20 40.26 22.02
C ALA A 785 -4.22 40.87 23.04
N PRO A 786 -4.64 41.85 23.85
CA PRO A 786 -3.72 42.63 24.68
C PRO A 786 -2.87 41.72 25.57
N GLU A 787 -1.56 41.98 25.57
CA GLU A 787 -0.59 41.25 26.37
C GLU A 787 -1.02 41.23 27.83
N ILE A 788 -1.12 40.02 28.41
CA ILE A 788 -1.22 39.87 29.86
C ILE A 788 0.17 40.20 30.42
N LEU A 789 0.40 41.48 30.69
CA LEU A 789 1.56 41.95 31.42
C LEU A 789 1.50 41.40 32.84
N GLU A 790 2.46 40.55 33.19
CA GLU A 790 2.67 40.05 34.54
C GLU A 790 3.12 41.19 35.47
N THR A 791 2.18 41.93 36.05
CA THR A 791 2.45 42.84 37.18
C THR A 791 1.46 42.64 38.33
N GLY A 792 1.72 41.62 39.14
CA GLY A 792 1.65 41.66 40.61
C GLY A 792 0.37 42.10 41.35
N LYS A 793 -0.18 41.13 42.11
CA LYS A 793 -0.86 41.25 43.44
C LYS A 793 -2.32 41.77 43.52
N LYS A 794 -3.21 40.81 43.82
CA LYS A 794 -4.32 40.84 44.79
C LYS A 794 -5.07 42.17 45.06
N ALA A 795 -6.32 42.26 44.61
CA ALA A 795 -7.46 42.72 45.43
C ALA A 795 -8.81 42.23 44.85
N LEU A 796 -9.85 42.22 45.68
CA LEU A 796 -11.17 41.63 45.48
C LEU A 796 -12.06 42.27 44.39
N ASP A 797 -13.04 41.46 43.97
CA ASP A 797 -14.36 41.75 43.35
C ASP A 797 -15.12 42.96 43.99
N PRO A 798 -16.24 43.48 43.42
CA PRO A 798 -16.86 43.19 42.11
C PRO A 798 -17.29 44.43 41.30
N LEU A 799 -17.46 44.30 39.98
CA LEU A 799 -18.27 45.26 39.20
C LEU A 799 -19.13 44.63 38.10
N LYS A 800 -20.38 44.35 38.46
CA LYS A 800 -21.51 44.23 37.53
C LYS A 800 -21.65 45.54 36.74
N THR A 801 -21.41 45.52 35.44
CA THR A 801 -22.29 46.09 34.38
C THR A 801 -21.59 46.07 33.02
N LEU A 802 -22.09 45.23 32.10
CA LEU A 802 -22.14 45.38 30.62
C LEU A 802 -22.27 43.99 29.99
N VAL A 803 -23.45 43.38 30.15
CA VAL A 803 -23.84 42.16 29.45
C VAL A 803 -24.68 42.56 28.25
N GLU A 804 -24.14 42.27 27.06
CA GLU A 804 -24.83 42.14 25.76
C GLU A 804 -25.54 43.37 25.15
N PRO A 805 -25.83 43.34 23.81
CA PRO A 805 -25.45 42.32 22.83
C PRO A 805 -24.48 42.84 21.75
N LEU A 806 -23.44 42.07 21.45
CA LEU A 806 -22.78 42.18 20.15
C LEU A 806 -23.75 41.66 19.08
N VAL A 807 -24.28 42.60 18.31
CA VAL A 807 -25.33 42.40 17.31
C VAL A 807 -24.93 41.34 16.28
N LYS A 808 -25.88 40.46 15.97
CA LYS A 808 -25.84 39.55 14.80
C LYS A 808 -25.44 40.33 13.54
N LEU A 809 -24.21 40.13 13.06
CA LEU A 809 -23.90 40.39 11.66
C LEU A 809 -24.34 39.15 10.85
N PRO A 810 -25.13 39.31 9.77
CA PRO A 810 -25.64 38.17 9.01
C PRO A 810 -24.54 37.48 8.19
N GLU A 811 -24.67 36.17 7.95
CA GLU A 811 -23.77 35.37 7.08
C GLU A 811 -23.86 35.73 5.58
N SER A 812 -24.53 36.83 5.24
CA SER A 812 -24.62 37.36 3.88
C SER A 812 -23.52 38.40 3.63
N ILE A 813 -22.89 38.32 2.45
CA ILE A 813 -21.82 39.19 1.93
C ILE A 813 -20.42 38.80 2.43
N PHE A 814 -19.67 37.98 1.66
CA PHE A 814 -18.22 38.13 1.40
C PHE A 814 -17.66 37.16 0.33
N HIS A 815 -18.44 36.82 -0.70
CA HIS A 815 -17.98 35.99 -1.83
C HIS A 815 -18.38 36.59 -3.18
N SER A 816 -17.39 36.91 -4.01
CA SER A 816 -17.58 37.03 -5.46
C SER A 816 -17.25 35.67 -6.09
N ARG A 817 -18.27 34.84 -6.30
CA ARG A 817 -18.14 33.60 -7.09
C ARG A 817 -18.46 33.91 -8.55
N PHE A 818 -17.62 33.44 -9.46
CA PHE A 818 -17.87 33.49 -10.91
C PHE A 818 -17.82 32.07 -11.47
N SER A 819 -18.79 31.70 -12.31
CA SER A 819 -18.85 30.40 -12.97
C SER A 819 -18.76 30.58 -14.47
N PHE A 820 -17.66 30.14 -15.07
CA PHE A 820 -17.46 30.29 -16.50
C PHE A 820 -18.25 29.25 -17.29
N SER A 821 -19.03 29.70 -18.25
CA SER A 821 -19.59 28.86 -19.32
C SER A 821 -18.96 29.29 -20.65
N GLY A 822 -18.44 28.33 -21.41
CA GLY A 822 -17.62 28.59 -22.59
C GLY A 822 -18.23 28.06 -23.88
N TYR A 823 -18.98 28.91 -24.59
CA TYR A 823 -19.32 28.82 -26.01
C TYR A 823 -19.44 30.27 -26.51
N LYS A 824 -18.92 30.71 -27.66
CA LYS A 824 -18.49 30.03 -28.90
C LYS A 824 -17.08 30.54 -29.34
N ASP A 825 -16.50 30.35 -30.53
CA ASP A 825 -16.97 29.77 -31.81
C ASP A 825 -15.80 29.04 -32.53
N LEU A 826 -15.92 28.78 -33.84
CA LEU A 826 -15.06 27.93 -34.66
C LEU A 826 -13.67 28.49 -35.06
N ASP A 827 -12.85 27.56 -35.57
CA ASP A 827 -11.60 27.66 -36.33
C ASP A 827 -10.29 28.13 -35.64
N PHE A 828 -9.40 27.14 -35.46
CA PHE A 828 -7.93 27.21 -35.56
C PHE A 828 -7.28 28.58 -35.28
N ASN A 829 -7.32 29.05 -34.03
CA ASN A 829 -6.42 30.15 -33.64
C ASN A 829 -5.93 30.11 -32.20
N TRP A 830 -4.69 30.57 -32.03
CA TRP A 830 -3.86 30.42 -30.82
C TRP A 830 -4.15 31.47 -29.74
N GLU A 831 -5.28 32.17 -29.82
CA GLU A 831 -5.57 33.33 -28.98
C GLU A 831 -6.98 33.28 -28.36
N LYS A 832 -7.03 33.68 -27.08
CA LYS A 832 -8.23 33.95 -26.29
C LYS A 832 -9.10 32.73 -25.94
N ALA A 833 -8.87 32.20 -24.74
CA ALA A 833 -10.00 31.76 -23.93
C ALA A 833 -10.75 33.03 -23.48
N TYR A 834 -11.93 33.28 -24.07
CA TYR A 834 -12.78 34.37 -23.61
C TYR A 834 -13.50 33.94 -22.33
N PHE A 835 -13.33 34.75 -21.27
CA PHE A 835 -14.14 34.66 -20.06
C PHE A 835 -15.48 35.35 -20.35
N GLN A 836 -16.60 34.64 -20.19
CA GLN A 836 -17.94 35.25 -20.07
C GLN A 836 -18.41 35.12 -18.62
N PHE A 837 -18.96 36.23 -18.12
CA PHE A 837 -19.15 36.56 -16.69
C PHE A 837 -20.33 35.85 -16.02
#